data_AF-A0A967EUG6-F1
#
_entry.id   AF-A0A967EUG6-F1
#
_cell.length_a   1.000
_cell.length_b   1.000
_cell.length_c   1.000
_cell.angle_alpha   90.00
_cell.angle_beta   90.00
_cell.angle_gamma   90.00
#
_symmetry.space_group_name_H-M   'P 1'
#
loop_
_entity.id
_entity.type
_entity.pdbx_description
1 polymer ?
#
loop_
_entity_poly.entity_id
_entity_poly.type
_entity_poly.pdbx_seq_one_letter_code
_entity_poly.pdbx_strand_id
1 'polypeptide(L)'
;MAIEDLRTAISEAERLSAFYGEIAARDSNTFASARWAELRSNYLGIARQLSELLDDGRLSIVDLPEGVHRVASDGKIEIDERLDGQWLPSLVRVARTSGQNETGQSDLLLPVLIQALSQAKQSEGWPWFDDHIRRSGSLASLAEEAARRPELARYFFLKDSYLSLSMRRIAEGDPARRHDWARRQMRAFTEVRGLRQSFAARYGAGPADVLRSDWSAYVALVDGFAVTRGWLMLDPALRMAQRREPVVPGTVDRAADEIVAGQETSILALRAGQRAPGLTGSAPAVSDSQGLGPSLASLVNRVRTVEAEQSLQTEVSAQLPLQALLLRPELRTAPSETAEFRAFAARLKEAIRQPDPTLEIAKRDEALNAAALELAALQERVNELEPVEQEVAALQERVLVLNEAEQQVEALQSQVGELDEAQEQVAALQAQVDALGAALSAREGEADVLQEQLAEVRGNPASSIAPAVSRIEERQLYMMAAIAVMFLLTLVLWARRRDRQVVVYEAPAAPAQVAGPPLLLNPPIPAPGPLPEQQPLPEVIEVAPEEAQEAGQEAGARKDVLNGTAGNGYSQTDLQRDAAAVQAAALGDEVSAAGHPIVRALRKGNLPLFELLFSELTDLRSPQLQRIVYGGGGEDLAIACRAVEVDKLLFGSIFLLTDHLRGGDADGDPERIAAILSMYDRTAPDTARRVLLKWQRNWGVERPVGPSLVD
;
A
#
# COMPACT_ATOMS: atom_id res chain seq x y z
N MET A 1 36.62 -20.69 13.64
CA MET A 1 35.89 -19.41 13.44
C MET A 1 35.25 -19.43 12.08
N ALA A 2 36.03 -19.45 11.00
CA ALA A 2 35.53 -19.42 9.62
C ALA A 2 34.48 -20.50 9.25
N ILE A 3 34.62 -21.74 9.75
CA ILE A 3 33.62 -22.81 9.52
C ILE A 3 32.30 -22.55 10.26
N GLU A 4 32.35 -21.94 11.44
CA GLU A 4 31.16 -21.65 12.23
C GLU A 4 30.31 -20.55 11.59
N ASP A 5 30.95 -19.54 11.02
CA ASP A 5 30.28 -18.48 10.27
C ASP A 5 29.55 -19.05 9.03
N LEU A 6 30.19 -19.98 8.30
CA LEU A 6 29.56 -20.72 7.19
C LEU A 6 28.37 -21.55 7.68
N ARG A 7 28.51 -22.30 8.78
CA ARG A 7 27.40 -23.08 9.38
C ARG A 7 26.25 -22.18 9.84
N THR A 8 26.55 -20.98 10.32
CA THR A 8 25.55 -19.99 10.73
C THR A 8 24.78 -19.47 9.51
N ALA A 9 25.46 -19.19 8.40
CA ALA A 9 24.79 -18.76 7.16
C ALA A 9 23.95 -19.88 6.52
N ILE A 10 24.42 -21.13 6.58
CA ILE A 10 23.63 -22.30 6.16
C ILE A 10 22.36 -22.44 7.03
N SER A 11 22.52 -22.30 8.35
CA SER A 11 21.38 -22.29 9.29
C SER A 11 20.37 -21.19 8.95
N GLU A 12 20.80 -20.04 8.40
CA GLU A 12 19.87 -19.00 7.96
C GLU A 12 19.01 -19.45 6.76
N ALA A 13 19.58 -20.16 5.80
CA ALA A 13 18.80 -20.75 4.71
C ALA A 13 17.78 -21.78 5.24
N GLU A 14 18.15 -22.57 6.25
CA GLU A 14 17.22 -23.48 6.93
C GLU A 14 16.10 -22.72 7.67
N ARG A 15 16.44 -21.62 8.36
CA ARG A 15 15.46 -20.74 9.01
C ARG A 15 14.48 -20.11 8.02
N LEU A 16 14.95 -19.68 6.86
CA LEU A 16 14.08 -19.18 5.77
C LEU A 16 13.16 -20.29 5.25
N SER A 17 13.69 -21.50 5.04
CA SER A 17 12.89 -22.67 4.66
C SER A 17 11.80 -22.97 5.69
N ALA A 18 12.15 -23.04 6.98
CA ALA A 18 11.20 -23.30 8.06
C ALA A 18 10.11 -22.22 8.10
N PHE A 19 10.51 -20.95 8.01
CA PHE A 19 9.60 -19.81 7.97
C PHE A 19 8.58 -19.91 6.83
N TYR A 20 9.01 -20.16 5.59
CA TYR A 20 8.07 -20.33 4.48
C TYR A 20 7.20 -21.59 4.63
N GLY A 21 7.70 -22.64 5.27
CA GLY A 21 6.90 -23.81 5.61
C GLY A 21 5.77 -23.53 6.59
N GLU A 22 6.02 -22.72 7.61
CA GLU A 22 4.98 -22.30 8.56
C GLU A 22 3.91 -21.44 7.88
N ILE A 23 4.29 -20.54 6.98
CA ILE A 23 3.34 -19.73 6.22
C ILE A 23 2.52 -20.62 5.29
N ALA A 24 3.16 -21.53 4.55
CA ALA A 24 2.48 -22.47 3.66
C ALA A 24 1.37 -23.27 4.37
N ALA A 25 1.65 -23.70 5.61
CA ALA A 25 0.71 -24.46 6.43
C ALA A 25 -0.47 -23.62 6.96
N ARG A 26 -0.31 -22.31 7.09
CA ARG A 26 -1.34 -21.39 7.62
C ARG A 26 -2.17 -20.72 6.53
N ASP A 27 -1.64 -20.61 5.32
CA ASP A 27 -2.32 -19.92 4.22
C ASP A 27 -3.46 -20.78 3.66
N SER A 28 -4.68 -20.26 3.70
CA SER A 28 -5.87 -20.93 3.16
C SER A 28 -6.00 -20.79 1.65
N ASN A 29 -5.29 -19.83 1.04
CA ASN A 29 -5.27 -19.67 -0.41
C ASN A 29 -4.34 -20.74 -1.01
N THR A 30 -4.90 -21.64 -1.82
CA THR A 30 -4.16 -22.78 -2.39
C THR A 30 -2.98 -22.34 -3.27
N PHE A 31 -3.14 -21.25 -4.03
CA PHE A 31 -2.08 -20.69 -4.85
C PHE A 31 -0.94 -20.11 -4.01
N ALA A 32 -1.26 -19.33 -2.98
CA ALA A 32 -0.27 -18.76 -2.08
C ALA A 32 0.43 -19.84 -1.25
N SER A 33 -0.32 -20.80 -0.70
CA SER A 33 0.23 -21.97 0.02
C SER A 33 1.21 -22.76 -0.85
N ALA A 34 0.86 -23.04 -2.12
CA ALA A 34 1.77 -23.69 -3.07
C ALA A 34 3.05 -22.88 -3.29
N ARG A 35 2.94 -21.54 -3.38
CA ARG A 35 4.11 -20.66 -3.52
C ARG A 35 5.01 -20.72 -2.30
N TRP A 36 4.46 -20.67 -1.09
CA TRP A 36 5.25 -20.78 0.14
C TRP A 36 5.91 -22.15 0.28
N ALA A 37 5.22 -23.22 -0.12
CA ALA A 37 5.79 -24.57 -0.13
C ALA A 37 6.97 -24.71 -1.09
N GLU A 38 6.90 -24.05 -2.25
CA GLU A 38 8.01 -24.01 -3.19
C GLU A 38 9.21 -23.24 -2.63
N LEU A 39 9.01 -22.04 -2.09
CA LEU A 39 10.08 -21.26 -1.45
C LEU A 39 10.74 -22.04 -0.31
N ARG A 40 9.96 -22.76 0.50
CA ARG A 40 10.48 -23.70 1.50
C ARG A 40 11.42 -24.74 0.86
N SER A 41 10.96 -25.45 -0.16
CA SER A 41 11.75 -26.50 -0.84
C SER A 41 13.04 -25.94 -1.43
N ASN A 42 12.94 -24.75 -2.01
CA ASN A 42 14.00 -23.97 -2.61
C ASN A 42 15.12 -23.65 -1.61
N TYR A 43 14.78 -23.04 -0.47
CA TYR A 43 15.77 -22.72 0.56
C TYR A 43 16.34 -23.95 1.28
N LEU A 44 15.55 -25.00 1.46
CA LEU A 44 16.04 -26.27 1.99
C LEU A 44 17.06 -26.93 1.03
N GLY A 45 16.80 -26.83 -0.28
CA GLY A 45 17.73 -27.28 -1.32
C GLY A 45 19.05 -26.52 -1.29
N ILE A 46 19.00 -25.18 -1.13
CA ILE A 46 20.20 -24.34 -0.97
C ILE A 46 21.00 -24.76 0.27
N ALA A 47 20.34 -24.89 1.43
CA ALA A 47 20.99 -25.28 2.67
C ALA A 47 21.71 -26.64 2.53
N ARG A 48 21.05 -27.64 1.94
CA ARG A 48 21.65 -28.96 1.70
C ARG A 48 22.87 -28.88 0.78
N GLN A 49 22.77 -28.16 -0.33
CA GLN A 49 23.89 -28.01 -1.27
C GLN A 49 25.09 -27.30 -0.63
N LEU A 50 24.86 -26.25 0.16
CA LEU A 50 25.93 -25.56 0.86
C LEU A 50 26.56 -26.43 1.96
N SER A 51 25.76 -27.22 2.68
CA SER A 51 26.27 -28.21 3.65
C SER A 51 27.11 -29.29 2.98
N GLU A 52 26.64 -29.87 1.87
CA GLU A 52 27.41 -30.86 1.09
C GLU A 52 28.75 -30.28 0.62
N LEU A 53 28.74 -29.04 0.07
CA LEU A 53 30.00 -28.38 -0.33
C LEU A 53 30.92 -28.13 0.87
N LEU A 54 30.38 -27.76 2.03
CA LEU A 54 31.17 -27.54 3.24
C LEU A 54 31.79 -28.84 3.76
N ASP A 55 31.00 -29.91 3.83
CA ASP A 55 31.43 -31.21 4.32
C ASP A 55 32.45 -31.88 3.38
N ASP A 56 32.31 -31.66 2.07
CA ASP A 56 33.28 -32.10 1.05
C ASP A 56 34.57 -31.24 1.01
N GLY A 57 34.66 -30.17 1.81
CA GLY A 57 35.77 -29.21 1.77
C GLY A 57 35.82 -28.38 0.48
N ARG A 58 34.73 -28.37 -0.28
CA ARG A 58 34.54 -27.59 -1.51
C ARG A 58 34.00 -26.18 -1.25
N LEU A 59 33.61 -25.87 -0.02
CA LEU A 59 33.29 -24.52 0.45
C LEU A 59 34.25 -24.17 1.58
N SER A 60 35.08 -23.15 1.38
CA SER A 60 36.06 -22.72 2.37
C SER A 60 36.23 -21.21 2.40
N ILE A 61 36.55 -20.67 3.57
CA ILE A 61 37.02 -19.30 3.73
C ILE A 61 38.55 -19.27 3.59
N VAL A 62 39.07 -18.38 2.76
CA VAL A 62 40.50 -18.22 2.43
C VAL A 62 40.84 -16.74 2.31
N ASP A 63 42.09 -16.33 2.58
CA ASP A 63 42.54 -14.93 2.39
C ASP A 63 42.58 -14.62 0.88
N LEU A 64 41.59 -13.86 0.40
CA LEU A 64 41.48 -13.41 -0.99
C LEU A 64 41.62 -11.88 -1.04
N PRO A 65 41.81 -11.28 -2.22
CA PRO A 65 41.63 -9.84 -2.37
C PRO A 65 40.23 -9.44 -1.90
N GLU A 66 40.16 -8.25 -1.32
CA GLU A 66 39.02 -7.79 -0.55
C GLU A 66 37.69 -7.86 -1.33
N GLY A 67 36.70 -8.53 -0.74
CA GLY A 67 35.36 -8.65 -1.31
C GLY A 67 35.25 -9.61 -2.50
N VAL A 68 36.27 -10.44 -2.72
CA VAL A 68 36.29 -11.41 -3.81
C VAL A 68 35.94 -12.79 -3.28
N HIS A 69 34.87 -13.38 -3.81
CA HIS A 69 34.73 -14.83 -3.84
C HIS A 69 35.19 -15.34 -5.21
N ARG A 70 35.75 -16.56 -5.24
CA ARG A 70 36.08 -17.23 -6.48
C ARG A 70 35.51 -18.64 -6.50
N VAL A 71 35.04 -19.04 -7.67
CA VAL A 71 34.73 -20.43 -7.96
C VAL A 71 35.90 -20.98 -8.76
N ALA A 72 36.66 -21.92 -8.17
CA ALA A 72 37.75 -22.59 -8.85
C ALA A 72 37.21 -23.54 -9.95
N SER A 73 38.08 -23.96 -10.86
CA SER A 73 37.70 -24.80 -12.01
C SER A 73 37.14 -26.18 -11.62
N ASP A 74 37.42 -26.65 -10.40
CA ASP A 74 36.86 -27.87 -9.80
C ASP A 74 35.51 -27.64 -9.09
N GLY A 75 34.97 -26.42 -9.19
CA GLY A 75 33.73 -26.01 -8.53
C GLY A 75 33.89 -25.74 -7.04
N LYS A 76 35.13 -25.65 -6.52
CA LYS A 76 35.37 -25.21 -5.14
C LYS A 76 35.03 -23.73 -5.01
N ILE A 77 34.19 -23.40 -4.03
CA ILE A 77 33.81 -22.06 -3.64
C ILE A 77 34.76 -21.59 -2.54
N GLU A 78 35.48 -20.52 -2.84
CA GLU A 78 36.41 -19.87 -1.93
C GLU A 78 35.94 -18.45 -1.64
N ILE A 79 35.70 -18.16 -0.36
CA ILE A 79 35.19 -16.87 0.12
C ILE A 79 36.31 -16.17 0.87
N ASP A 80 36.50 -14.88 0.59
CA ASP A 80 37.49 -14.07 1.30
C ASP A 80 37.28 -14.12 2.82
N GLU A 81 38.34 -14.28 3.61
CA GLU A 81 38.28 -14.11 5.06
C GLU A 81 37.95 -12.67 5.46
N ARG A 82 38.31 -11.70 4.61
CA ARG A 82 38.04 -10.27 4.82
C ARG A 82 36.71 -9.83 4.23
N LEU A 83 35.91 -10.78 3.74
CA LEU A 83 34.48 -10.51 3.54
C LEU A 83 33.81 -10.12 4.88
N ASP A 84 34.41 -10.50 6.02
CA ASP A 84 34.09 -10.04 7.40
C ASP A 84 34.53 -8.58 7.70
N GLY A 85 35.31 -7.95 6.82
CA GLY A 85 36.10 -6.74 7.09
C GLY A 85 35.55 -5.43 6.56
N GLN A 86 34.83 -5.40 5.42
CA GLN A 86 34.33 -4.13 4.85
C GLN A 86 32.85 -3.84 5.05
N TRP A 87 32.06 -4.79 5.55
CA TRP A 87 30.65 -4.54 5.85
C TRP A 87 30.41 -3.94 7.25
N LEU A 88 31.47 -3.39 7.86
CA LEU A 88 31.59 -2.52 9.05
C LEU A 88 32.51 -3.14 10.13
N PRO A 89 33.83 -2.82 10.12
CA PRO A 89 34.76 -3.18 11.19
C PRO A 89 34.29 -2.72 12.57
N SER A 90 33.48 -1.66 12.63
CA SER A 90 32.93 -1.10 13.85
C SER A 90 31.72 -1.87 14.37
N LEU A 91 30.83 -2.39 13.52
CA LEU A 91 29.58 -3.02 13.99
C LEU A 91 29.73 -4.50 14.34
N VAL A 92 30.59 -5.27 13.67
CA VAL A 92 30.84 -6.67 14.05
C VAL A 92 31.59 -6.77 15.38
N ARG A 93 32.57 -5.87 15.59
CA ARG A 93 33.30 -5.81 16.85
C ARG A 93 32.40 -5.29 17.99
N VAL A 94 31.57 -4.28 17.73
CA VAL A 94 30.59 -3.74 18.70
C VAL A 94 29.46 -4.73 19.01
N ALA A 95 28.91 -5.44 18.02
CA ALA A 95 27.86 -6.45 18.23
C ALA A 95 28.36 -7.59 19.13
N ARG A 96 29.57 -8.10 18.87
CA ARG A 96 30.21 -9.12 19.71
C ARG A 96 30.52 -8.61 21.13
N THR A 97 31.01 -7.38 21.29
CA THR A 97 31.27 -6.82 22.64
C THR A 97 30.02 -6.40 23.40
N SER A 98 28.89 -6.15 22.72
CA SER A 98 27.63 -5.72 23.33
C SER A 98 26.67 -6.87 23.64
N GLY A 99 27.04 -8.12 23.32
CA GLY A 99 26.14 -9.27 23.43
C GLY A 99 24.93 -9.17 22.49
N GLN A 100 24.98 -8.31 21.47
CA GLN A 100 23.93 -8.25 20.45
C GLN A 100 24.14 -9.38 19.43
N ASN A 101 23.07 -10.15 19.25
CA ASN A 101 22.95 -11.46 18.61
C ASN A 101 23.81 -11.72 17.35
N GLU A 102 24.37 -12.93 17.29
CA GLU A 102 25.02 -13.62 16.15
C GLU A 102 24.24 -13.51 14.82
N THR A 103 22.93 -13.27 14.88
CA THR A 103 22.04 -13.07 13.72
C THR A 103 22.43 -11.96 12.76
N GLY A 104 23.27 -10.99 13.15
CA GLY A 104 23.66 -9.90 12.25
C GLY A 104 24.72 -10.29 11.21
N GLN A 105 25.59 -11.27 11.51
CA GLN A 105 26.64 -11.73 10.58
C GLN A 105 26.08 -12.68 9.52
N SER A 106 25.13 -13.54 9.90
CA SER A 106 24.48 -14.46 8.96
C SER A 106 23.74 -13.77 7.83
N ASP A 107 23.15 -12.59 8.11
CA ASP A 107 22.38 -11.81 7.13
C ASP A 107 23.25 -11.33 5.95
N LEU A 108 24.57 -11.21 6.15
CA LEU A 108 25.52 -10.73 5.13
C LEU A 108 26.18 -11.86 4.33
N LEU A 109 26.40 -13.03 4.95
CA LEU A 109 27.16 -14.11 4.33
C LEU A 109 26.31 -14.97 3.37
N LEU A 110 25.03 -15.19 3.71
CA LEU A 110 24.13 -15.98 2.86
C LEU A 110 23.93 -15.42 1.43
N PRO A 111 23.73 -14.10 1.21
CA PRO A 111 23.63 -13.56 -0.16
C PRO A 111 24.88 -13.84 -1.00
N VAL A 112 26.07 -13.81 -0.37
CA VAL A 112 27.35 -14.08 -1.04
C VAL A 112 27.47 -15.55 -1.39
N LEU A 113 27.07 -16.44 -0.48
CA LEU A 113 27.04 -17.89 -0.73
C LEU A 113 26.11 -18.24 -1.89
N ILE A 114 24.93 -17.62 -1.96
CA ILE A 114 23.97 -17.80 -3.06
C ILE A 114 24.54 -17.29 -4.38
N GLN A 115 25.21 -16.14 -4.38
CA GLN A 115 25.90 -15.62 -5.55
C GLN A 115 27.01 -16.56 -6.03
N ALA A 116 27.82 -17.10 -5.12
CA ALA A 116 28.89 -18.04 -5.44
C ALA A 116 28.35 -19.39 -5.93
N LEU A 117 27.26 -19.89 -5.33
CA LEU A 117 26.59 -21.11 -5.76
C LEU A 117 26.01 -20.94 -7.18
N SER A 118 25.44 -19.77 -7.49
CA SER A 118 24.98 -19.43 -8.84
C SER A 118 26.11 -19.49 -9.87
N GLN A 119 27.30 -18.97 -9.52
CA GLN A 119 28.49 -19.07 -10.37
C GLN A 119 28.92 -20.52 -10.60
N ALA A 120 28.95 -21.32 -9.53
CA ALA A 120 29.33 -22.73 -9.60
C ALA A 120 28.34 -23.58 -10.40
N LYS A 121 27.07 -23.17 -10.48
CA LYS A 121 25.99 -23.93 -11.13
C LYS A 121 25.57 -23.42 -12.50
N GLN A 122 26.33 -22.50 -13.13
CA GLN A 122 25.96 -21.91 -14.42
C GLN A 122 25.65 -22.95 -15.52
N SER A 123 26.32 -24.10 -15.52
CA SER A 123 26.20 -25.15 -16.54
C SER A 123 25.12 -26.20 -16.26
N GLU A 124 24.69 -26.40 -15.01
CA GLU A 124 23.86 -27.55 -14.62
C GLU A 124 22.36 -27.22 -14.54
N GLY A 125 21.99 -25.94 -14.69
CA GLY A 125 20.67 -25.46 -14.30
C GLY A 125 20.55 -25.44 -12.78
N TRP A 126 19.98 -24.39 -12.24
CA TRP A 126 19.81 -24.26 -10.79
C TRP A 126 18.32 -24.09 -10.51
N PRO A 127 17.62 -25.14 -10.02
CA PRO A 127 16.16 -25.13 -9.93
C PRO A 127 15.59 -23.92 -9.18
N TRP A 128 16.28 -23.46 -8.14
CA TRP A 128 15.92 -22.26 -7.38
C TRP A 128 15.91 -20.99 -8.24
N PHE A 129 16.95 -20.82 -9.05
CA PHE A 129 17.11 -19.68 -9.94
C PHE A 129 16.14 -19.77 -11.13
N ASP A 130 15.97 -20.96 -11.69
CA ASP A 130 15.08 -21.19 -12.83
C ASP A 130 13.60 -20.95 -12.45
N ASP A 131 13.19 -21.27 -11.21
CA ASP A 131 11.87 -20.92 -10.69
C ASP A 131 11.69 -19.39 -10.63
N HIS A 132 12.65 -18.67 -10.06
CA HIS A 132 12.60 -17.21 -9.97
C HIS A 132 12.54 -16.54 -11.35
N ILE A 133 13.34 -17.01 -12.30
CA ILE A 133 13.34 -16.49 -13.67
C ILE A 133 11.99 -16.72 -14.36
N ARG A 134 11.44 -17.93 -14.24
CA ARG A 134 10.13 -18.29 -14.82
C ARG A 134 9.01 -17.38 -14.31
N ARG A 135 9.08 -16.97 -13.05
CA ARG A 135 8.04 -16.15 -12.39
C ARG A 135 8.21 -14.65 -12.65
N SER A 136 9.45 -14.18 -12.78
CA SER A 136 9.73 -12.76 -12.95
C SER A 136 9.37 -12.25 -14.34
N GLY A 137 9.37 -13.13 -15.36
CA GLY A 137 9.00 -12.83 -16.74
C GLY A 137 9.96 -11.83 -17.42
N SER A 138 9.92 -10.57 -16.98
CA SER A 138 10.78 -9.47 -17.42
C SER A 138 12.28 -9.77 -17.28
N LEU A 139 12.67 -10.47 -16.20
CA LEU A 139 14.07 -10.79 -15.91
C LEU A 139 14.61 -12.01 -16.68
N ALA A 140 13.76 -12.75 -17.39
CA ALA A 140 14.21 -13.92 -18.15
C ALA A 140 15.21 -13.55 -19.25
N SER A 141 14.96 -12.45 -19.94
CA SER A 141 15.89 -11.90 -20.95
C SER A 141 17.27 -11.55 -20.36
N LEU A 142 17.32 -11.09 -19.10
CA LEU A 142 18.58 -10.79 -18.43
C LEU A 142 19.34 -12.07 -18.05
N ALA A 143 18.66 -13.19 -17.81
CA ALA A 143 19.29 -14.45 -17.43
C ALA A 143 19.82 -15.30 -18.60
N GLU A 144 19.53 -14.88 -19.84
CA GLU A 144 20.09 -15.50 -21.05
C GLU A 144 21.62 -15.36 -21.08
N GLU A 145 22.14 -14.21 -20.63
CA GLU A 145 23.57 -14.00 -20.50
C GLU A 145 24.10 -14.63 -19.21
N ALA A 146 24.89 -15.69 -19.34
CA ALA A 146 25.44 -16.45 -18.19
C ALA A 146 26.18 -15.56 -17.18
N ALA A 147 26.86 -14.50 -17.65
CA ALA A 147 27.58 -13.55 -16.81
C ALA A 147 26.66 -12.78 -15.82
N ARG A 148 25.38 -12.60 -16.15
CA ARG A 148 24.41 -11.86 -15.33
C ARG A 148 23.77 -12.72 -14.23
N ARG A 149 23.75 -14.04 -14.38
CA ARG A 149 23.06 -14.98 -13.47
C ARG A 149 23.48 -14.85 -12.00
N PRO A 150 24.77 -14.68 -11.65
CA PRO A 150 25.17 -14.52 -10.25
C PRO A 150 24.58 -13.30 -9.56
N GLU A 151 24.53 -12.16 -10.26
CA GLU A 151 23.95 -10.94 -9.70
C GLU A 151 22.43 -11.03 -9.64
N LEU A 152 21.79 -11.65 -10.62
CA LEU A 152 20.35 -11.94 -10.57
C LEU A 152 20.01 -12.89 -9.42
N ALA A 153 20.85 -13.87 -9.12
CA ALA A 153 20.66 -14.75 -7.96
C ALA A 153 20.75 -13.97 -6.65
N ARG A 154 21.73 -13.08 -6.51
CA ARG A 154 21.81 -12.18 -5.35
C ARG A 154 20.56 -11.28 -5.25
N TYR A 155 20.09 -10.75 -6.37
CA TYR A 155 18.87 -9.93 -6.43
C TYR A 155 17.64 -10.69 -5.93
N PHE A 156 17.43 -11.93 -6.41
CA PHE A 156 16.30 -12.76 -5.97
C PHE A 156 16.35 -13.10 -4.49
N PHE A 157 17.54 -13.40 -3.97
CA PHE A 157 17.69 -13.60 -2.53
C PHE A 157 17.30 -12.35 -1.74
N LEU A 158 17.75 -11.16 -2.17
CA LEU A 158 17.39 -9.91 -1.49
C LEU A 158 15.88 -9.63 -1.54
N LYS A 159 15.18 -10.01 -2.63
CA LYS A 159 13.71 -9.97 -2.71
C LYS A 159 13.04 -10.87 -1.67
N ASP A 160 13.47 -12.11 -1.58
CA ASP A 160 12.92 -13.08 -0.64
C ASP A 160 13.22 -12.68 0.82
N SER A 161 14.45 -12.22 1.09
CA SER A 161 14.84 -11.64 2.38
C SER A 161 13.97 -10.44 2.75
N TYR A 162 13.75 -9.50 1.83
CA TYR A 162 12.90 -8.34 2.07
C TYR A 162 11.47 -8.76 2.45
N LEU A 163 10.89 -9.73 1.75
CA LEU A 163 9.57 -10.26 2.06
C LEU A 163 9.51 -10.97 3.41
N SER A 164 10.47 -11.85 3.71
CA SER A 164 10.51 -12.56 4.99
C SER A 164 10.67 -11.58 6.17
N LEU A 165 11.53 -10.56 6.03
CA LEU A 165 11.72 -9.51 7.03
C LEU A 165 10.47 -8.66 7.20
N SER A 166 9.79 -8.31 6.10
CA SER A 166 8.51 -7.60 6.14
C SER A 166 7.48 -8.39 6.93
N MET A 167 7.33 -9.68 6.62
CA MET A 167 6.37 -10.57 7.28
C MET A 167 6.71 -10.83 8.75
N ARG A 168 8.00 -10.97 9.11
CA ARG A 168 8.43 -11.08 10.52
C ARG A 168 8.18 -9.79 11.29
N ARG A 169 8.50 -8.63 10.71
CA ARG A 169 8.21 -7.31 11.29
C ARG A 169 6.72 -7.17 11.62
N ILE A 170 5.89 -7.59 10.66
CA ILE A 170 4.43 -7.60 10.72
C ILE A 170 3.95 -8.53 11.85
N ALA A 171 4.45 -9.76 11.93
CA ALA A 171 4.10 -10.74 12.96
C ALA A 171 4.62 -10.40 14.38
N GLU A 172 5.64 -9.55 14.49
CA GLU A 172 6.32 -9.26 15.75
C GLU A 172 5.52 -8.29 16.63
N GLY A 173 5.16 -8.76 17.82
CA GLY A 173 4.42 -7.98 18.82
C GLY A 173 5.30 -7.00 19.61
N ASP A 174 6.59 -7.34 19.80
CA ASP A 174 7.53 -6.49 20.53
C ASP A 174 8.04 -5.33 19.65
N PRO A 175 7.81 -4.05 20.05
CA PRO A 175 8.29 -2.89 19.30
C PRO A 175 9.80 -2.90 19.05
N ALA A 176 10.62 -3.36 20.00
CA ALA A 176 12.08 -3.32 19.85
C ALA A 176 12.56 -4.29 18.76
N ARG A 177 12.02 -5.51 18.77
CA ARG A 177 12.28 -6.51 17.72
C ARG A 177 11.71 -6.09 16.38
N ARG A 178 10.54 -5.46 16.35
CA ARG A 178 9.96 -4.90 15.12
C ARG A 178 10.88 -3.86 14.49
N HIS A 179 11.45 -2.96 15.28
CA HIS A 179 12.44 -1.99 14.81
C HIS A 179 13.70 -2.69 14.29
N ASP A 180 14.16 -3.76 14.94
CA ASP A 180 15.28 -4.55 14.44
C ASP A 180 14.99 -5.15 13.05
N TRP A 181 13.82 -5.76 12.88
CA TRP A 181 13.38 -6.29 11.59
C TRP A 181 13.27 -5.19 10.52
N ALA A 182 12.73 -4.02 10.86
CA ALA A 182 12.66 -2.88 9.95
C ALA A 182 14.06 -2.41 9.51
N ARG A 183 15.04 -2.36 10.41
CA ARG A 183 16.44 -2.01 10.07
C ARG A 183 17.05 -3.03 9.11
N ARG A 184 16.81 -4.32 9.33
CA ARG A 184 17.29 -5.37 8.42
C ARG A 184 16.61 -5.29 7.06
N GLN A 185 15.30 -5.04 7.03
CA GLN A 185 14.54 -4.84 5.80
C GLN A 185 15.11 -3.66 4.99
N MET A 186 15.41 -2.55 5.66
CA MET A 186 16.04 -1.38 5.03
C MET A 186 17.43 -1.71 4.46
N ARG A 187 18.23 -2.54 5.14
CA ARG A 187 19.51 -3.00 4.58
C ARG A 187 19.34 -3.79 3.29
N ALA A 188 18.40 -4.74 3.25
CA ALA A 188 18.10 -5.48 2.03
C ALA A 188 17.70 -4.54 0.88
N PHE A 189 16.91 -3.50 1.18
CA PHE A 189 16.56 -2.45 0.22
C PHE A 189 17.79 -1.70 -0.31
N THR A 190 18.66 -1.22 0.59
CA THR A 190 19.90 -0.52 0.21
C THR A 190 20.84 -1.41 -0.59
N GLU A 191 20.92 -2.70 -0.28
CA GLU A 191 21.72 -3.66 -1.05
C GLU A 191 21.20 -3.85 -2.47
N VAL A 192 19.89 -3.86 -2.69
CA VAL A 192 19.33 -3.89 -4.06
C VAL A 192 19.68 -2.62 -4.83
N ARG A 193 19.68 -1.45 -4.18
CA ARG A 193 20.12 -0.19 -4.81
C ARG A 193 21.60 -0.25 -5.21
N GLY A 194 22.46 -0.79 -4.35
CA GLY A 194 23.88 -1.01 -4.64
C GLY A 194 24.08 -2.01 -5.79
N LEU A 195 23.34 -3.11 -5.78
CA LEU A 195 23.36 -4.11 -6.85
C LEU A 195 22.89 -3.52 -8.18
N ARG A 196 21.87 -2.65 -8.19
CA ARG A 196 21.42 -1.93 -9.39
C ARG A 196 22.55 -1.07 -9.97
N GLN A 197 23.28 -0.36 -9.11
CA GLN A 197 24.41 0.47 -9.55
C GLN A 197 25.54 -0.38 -10.13
N SER A 198 25.88 -1.52 -9.50
CA SER A 198 26.89 -2.44 -10.04
C SER A 198 26.44 -3.06 -11.37
N PHE A 199 25.16 -3.40 -11.48
CA PHE A 199 24.55 -3.92 -12.71
C PHE A 199 24.61 -2.88 -13.84
N ALA A 200 24.29 -1.61 -13.52
CA ALA A 200 24.38 -0.50 -14.46
C ALA A 200 25.81 -0.27 -14.95
N ALA A 201 26.78 -0.29 -14.03
CA ALA A 201 28.19 -0.12 -14.36
C ALA A 201 28.74 -1.24 -15.27
N ARG A 202 28.24 -2.47 -15.11
CA ARG A 202 28.75 -3.63 -15.87
C ARG A 202 28.00 -3.93 -17.16
N TYR A 203 26.69 -3.74 -17.19
CA TYR A 203 25.83 -4.15 -18.30
C TYR A 203 25.04 -2.99 -18.93
N GLY A 204 25.24 -1.76 -18.46
CA GLY A 204 24.57 -0.55 -18.95
C GLY A 204 23.24 -0.25 -18.25
N ALA A 205 22.67 0.92 -18.55
CA ALA A 205 21.47 1.43 -17.87
C ALA A 205 20.23 0.56 -18.11
N GLY A 206 20.02 0.05 -19.33
CA GLY A 206 18.82 -0.72 -19.68
C GLY A 206 18.55 -1.92 -18.75
N PRO A 207 19.52 -2.84 -18.56
CA PRO A 207 19.33 -3.94 -17.62
C PRO A 207 19.12 -3.51 -16.16
N ALA A 208 19.76 -2.43 -15.72
CA ALA A 208 19.56 -1.87 -14.38
C ALA A 208 18.16 -1.25 -14.21
N ASP A 209 17.59 -0.68 -15.28
CA ASP A 209 16.23 -0.15 -15.30
C ASP A 209 15.17 -1.25 -15.18
N VAL A 210 15.41 -2.41 -15.80
CA VAL A 210 14.54 -3.58 -15.63
C VAL A 210 14.55 -4.04 -14.17
N LEU A 211 15.72 -4.12 -13.53
CA LEU A 211 15.82 -4.44 -12.09
C LEU A 211 15.12 -3.40 -11.21
N ARG A 212 15.27 -2.10 -11.52
CA ARG A 212 14.56 -1.03 -10.82
C ARG A 212 13.05 -1.21 -10.91
N SER A 213 12.52 -1.43 -12.11
CA SER A 213 11.10 -1.57 -12.35
C SER A 213 10.53 -2.79 -11.61
N ASP A 214 11.20 -3.95 -11.71
CA ASP A 214 10.79 -5.17 -11.01
C ASP A 214 10.84 -4.99 -9.49
N TRP A 215 11.89 -4.35 -8.96
CA TRP A 215 12.04 -4.09 -7.53
C TRP A 215 10.95 -3.14 -7.01
N SER A 216 10.70 -2.02 -7.69
CA SER A 216 9.67 -1.07 -7.30
C SER A 216 8.28 -1.70 -7.30
N ALA A 217 7.95 -2.50 -8.34
CA ALA A 217 6.70 -3.24 -8.39
C ALA A 217 6.59 -4.25 -7.24
N TYR A 218 7.69 -4.94 -6.93
CA TYR A 218 7.74 -5.90 -5.84
C TYR A 218 7.57 -5.25 -4.45
N VAL A 219 8.28 -4.17 -4.16
CA VAL A 219 8.15 -3.44 -2.89
C VAL A 219 6.74 -2.89 -2.74
N ALA A 220 6.17 -2.30 -3.79
CA ALA A 220 4.78 -1.82 -3.77
C ALA A 220 3.78 -2.95 -3.47
N LEU A 221 4.02 -4.16 -3.99
CA LEU A 221 3.20 -5.34 -3.71
C LEU A 221 3.35 -5.79 -2.24
N VAL A 222 4.58 -5.91 -1.74
CA VAL A 222 4.87 -6.40 -0.38
C VAL A 222 4.38 -5.40 0.68
N ASP A 223 4.70 -4.12 0.52
CA ASP A 223 4.24 -3.09 1.43
C ASP A 223 2.73 -2.85 1.27
N GLY A 224 2.20 -2.90 0.04
CA GLY A 224 0.76 -2.84 -0.20
C GLY A 224 0.00 -3.98 0.49
N PHE A 225 0.55 -5.20 0.48
CA PHE A 225 0.01 -6.34 1.23
C PHE A 225 0.03 -6.08 2.75
N ALA A 226 1.11 -5.48 3.26
CA ALA A 226 1.22 -5.09 4.66
C ALA A 226 0.21 -3.98 5.05
N VAL A 227 -0.08 -3.04 4.14
CA VAL A 227 -1.10 -1.98 4.35
C VAL A 227 -2.49 -2.59 4.34
N THR A 228 -2.85 -3.34 3.28
CA THR A 228 -4.21 -3.85 3.05
C THR A 228 -4.68 -4.80 4.13
N ARG A 229 -3.77 -5.55 4.76
CA ARG A 229 -4.10 -6.40 5.90
C ARG A 229 -4.16 -5.63 7.24
N GLY A 230 -3.89 -4.32 7.25
CA GLY A 230 -3.94 -3.45 8.44
C GLY A 230 -2.66 -3.38 9.29
N TRP A 231 -1.53 -3.93 8.83
CA TRP A 231 -0.35 -4.14 9.69
C TRP A 231 0.60 -2.94 9.69
N LEU A 232 0.69 -2.19 8.60
CA LEU A 232 1.45 -0.93 8.53
C LEU A 232 0.88 0.19 9.42
N MET A 233 -0.40 0.10 9.78
CA MET A 233 -1.05 1.05 10.70
C MET A 233 -0.55 0.93 12.15
N LEU A 234 0.09 -0.19 12.51
CA LEU A 234 0.67 -0.44 13.84
C LEU A 234 2.07 0.16 14.03
N ASP A 235 2.64 0.78 12.99
CA ASP A 235 3.97 1.40 13.04
C ASP A 235 3.89 2.93 12.87
N PRO A 236 4.12 3.71 13.95
CA PRO A 236 4.12 5.17 13.89
C PRO A 236 5.20 5.77 12.97
N ALA A 237 6.33 5.08 12.75
CA ALA A 237 7.45 5.58 11.97
C ALA A 237 7.14 5.59 10.46
N LEU A 238 6.41 4.58 9.98
CA LEU A 238 5.98 4.49 8.57
C LEU A 238 4.76 5.36 8.27
N ARG A 239 3.98 5.70 9.30
CA ARG A 239 2.84 6.62 9.21
C ARG A 239 3.26 8.06 8.84
N MET A 240 4.51 8.43 9.10
CA MET A 240 5.05 9.73 8.69
C MET A 240 5.45 9.77 7.21
N ALA A 241 5.91 8.66 6.63
CA ALA A 241 6.32 8.56 5.21
C ALA A 241 5.13 8.52 4.22
N GLN A 242 3.91 8.20 4.66
CA GLN A 242 2.73 8.07 3.79
C GLN A 242 1.92 9.37 3.61
N ARG A 243 2.36 10.50 4.16
CA ARG A 243 1.68 11.78 3.91
C ARG A 243 2.20 12.43 2.64
N ARG A 244 1.36 12.32 1.59
CA ARG A 244 1.25 13.12 0.35
C ARG A 244 1.83 12.44 -0.90
N GLU A 245 0.94 12.31 -1.90
CA GLU A 245 1.17 12.08 -3.34
C GLU A 245 1.13 10.66 -3.93
N PRO A 246 0.64 10.52 -5.19
CA PRO A 246 0.59 9.26 -5.92
C PRO A 246 2.00 8.71 -6.22
N VAL A 247 2.09 7.38 -6.34
CA VAL A 247 3.37 6.67 -6.55
C VAL A 247 3.89 6.92 -7.97
N VAL A 248 4.93 7.75 -8.07
CA VAL A 248 5.74 8.01 -9.27
C VAL A 248 6.97 7.10 -9.22
N PRO A 249 7.53 6.61 -10.35
CA PRO A 249 8.80 5.89 -10.35
C PRO A 249 9.89 6.70 -9.63
N GLY A 250 10.36 6.22 -8.47
CA GLY A 250 11.30 6.93 -7.60
C GLY A 250 10.77 7.27 -6.20
N THR A 251 9.45 7.23 -5.96
CA THR A 251 8.86 7.49 -4.63
C THR A 251 9.34 6.51 -3.57
N VAL A 252 9.62 5.26 -3.96
CA VAL A 252 10.17 4.23 -3.04
C VAL A 252 11.62 4.53 -2.67
N ASP A 253 12.45 4.95 -3.64
CA ASP A 253 13.83 5.38 -3.39
C ASP A 253 13.84 6.64 -2.48
N ARG A 254 12.90 7.58 -2.71
CA ARG A 254 12.69 8.78 -1.88
C ARG A 254 12.22 8.47 -0.46
N ALA A 255 11.22 7.61 -0.29
CA ALA A 255 10.73 7.20 1.03
C ALA A 255 11.80 6.46 1.84
N ALA A 256 12.67 5.69 1.17
CA ALA A 256 13.83 5.07 1.82
C ALA A 256 14.85 6.13 2.27
N ASP A 257 15.14 7.13 1.42
CA ASP A 257 16.04 8.25 1.74
C ASP A 257 15.48 9.13 2.88
N GLU A 258 14.17 9.37 2.92
CA GLU A 258 13.47 10.09 4.00
C GLU A 258 13.44 9.34 5.33
N ILE A 259 13.31 8.00 5.32
CA ILE A 259 13.40 7.19 6.55
C ILE A 259 14.84 7.21 7.09
N VAL A 260 15.85 7.17 6.22
CA VAL A 260 17.26 7.29 6.61
C VAL A 260 17.53 8.66 7.24
N ALA A 261 17.02 9.74 6.62
CA ALA A 261 17.15 11.10 7.14
C ALA A 261 16.33 11.35 8.42
N GLY A 262 15.10 10.84 8.49
CA GLY A 262 14.16 11.03 9.59
C GLY A 262 14.56 10.32 10.90
N GLN A 263 15.39 9.27 10.82
CA GLN A 263 15.88 8.53 11.97
C GLN A 263 16.98 9.27 12.76
N GLU A 264 17.76 10.14 12.11
CA GLU A 264 18.75 10.98 12.80
C GLU A 264 18.06 12.13 13.58
N THR A 265 16.98 12.68 13.03
CA THR A 265 16.16 13.71 13.68
C THR A 265 15.28 13.20 14.83
N SER A 266 14.81 11.95 14.80
CA SER A 266 13.98 11.39 15.90
C SER A 266 14.76 11.18 17.20
N ILE A 267 16.09 10.96 17.12
CA ILE A 267 16.98 10.89 18.29
C ILE A 267 17.19 12.29 18.91
N LEU A 268 17.07 13.35 18.10
CA LEU A 268 17.18 14.74 18.54
C LEU A 268 15.85 15.32 19.04
N ALA A 269 14.71 14.94 18.44
CA ALA A 269 13.37 15.40 18.83
C ALA A 269 12.93 14.87 20.21
N LEU A 270 13.42 13.69 20.64
CA LEU A 270 13.22 13.17 22.00
C LEU A 270 13.92 14.00 23.09
N ARG A 271 14.79 14.97 22.74
CA ARG A 271 15.46 15.88 23.70
C ARG A 271 14.80 17.25 23.88
N ALA A 272 13.92 17.69 22.97
CA ALA A 272 13.43 19.08 22.96
C ALA A 272 12.03 19.30 23.58
N GLY A 273 11.48 18.29 24.28
CA GLY A 273 10.12 18.35 24.81
C GLY A 273 9.94 19.11 26.13
N GLN A 274 10.22 20.42 26.20
CA GLN A 274 9.67 21.29 27.25
C GLN A 274 9.49 22.77 26.80
N ARG A 275 8.22 23.19 26.78
CA ARG A 275 7.65 24.56 26.72
C ARG A 275 7.81 25.39 25.43
N ALA A 276 6.67 25.65 24.77
CA ALA A 276 6.46 26.80 23.89
C ALA A 276 5.46 27.77 24.55
N PRO A 277 5.71 29.10 24.54
CA PRO A 277 4.67 30.11 24.68
C PRO A 277 4.13 30.52 23.31
N GLY A 278 2.82 30.79 23.26
CA GLY A 278 2.12 31.15 22.04
C GLY A 278 2.39 32.57 21.56
N LEU A 279 2.19 32.78 20.26
CA LEU A 279 1.99 34.10 19.67
C LEU A 279 0.92 34.05 18.58
N THR A 280 -0.01 34.98 18.74
CA THR A 280 -1.06 35.42 17.82
C THR A 280 -0.48 36.26 16.69
N GLY A 281 -0.96 36.10 15.45
CA GLY A 281 -0.59 36.97 14.34
C GLY A 281 -1.52 36.84 13.14
N SER A 282 -2.05 37.97 12.68
CA SER A 282 -3.15 38.15 11.73
C SER A 282 -2.89 37.70 10.29
N ALA A 283 -3.99 37.33 9.62
CA ALA A 283 -4.11 37.19 8.17
C ALA A 283 -4.05 38.53 7.43
N PRO A 284 -3.62 38.55 6.15
CA PRO A 284 -4.03 39.57 5.21
C PRO A 284 -4.95 39.04 4.10
N ALA A 285 -5.72 39.99 3.59
CA ALA A 285 -6.86 39.92 2.71
C ALA A 285 -6.62 39.31 1.31
N VAL A 286 -7.70 38.71 0.82
CA VAL A 286 -8.00 38.38 -0.57
C VAL A 286 -8.07 39.65 -1.42
N SER A 287 -7.52 39.62 -2.63
CA SER A 287 -7.92 40.52 -3.71
C SER A 287 -7.99 39.75 -5.03
N ASP A 288 -9.18 39.79 -5.61
CA ASP A 288 -9.51 39.38 -6.97
C ASP A 288 -8.85 40.30 -8.01
N SER A 289 -8.33 39.75 -9.10
CA SER A 289 -8.52 40.33 -10.44
C SER A 289 -8.25 39.32 -11.56
N GLN A 290 -8.96 39.57 -12.66
CA GLN A 290 -9.26 38.70 -13.79
C GLN A 290 -8.11 38.55 -14.82
N GLY A 291 -8.04 37.35 -15.42
CA GLY A 291 -8.06 37.11 -16.87
C GLY A 291 -7.07 37.81 -17.81
N LEU A 292 -6.20 37.02 -18.44
CA LEU A 292 -5.99 36.91 -19.91
C LEU A 292 -4.80 35.97 -20.19
N GLY A 293 -4.94 35.10 -21.20
CA GLY A 293 -4.03 33.98 -21.48
C GLY A 293 -2.59 34.36 -21.84
N PRO A 294 -1.64 33.41 -21.77
CA PRO A 294 -0.21 33.70 -21.92
C PRO A 294 0.12 34.06 -23.37
N SER A 295 0.68 35.25 -23.58
CA SER A 295 1.28 35.65 -24.86
C SER A 295 2.62 34.95 -25.04
N LEU A 296 3.04 34.73 -26.30
CA LEU A 296 4.35 34.19 -26.71
C LEU A 296 5.56 34.86 -26.01
N ALA A 297 5.41 36.08 -25.48
CA ALA A 297 6.44 36.74 -24.68
C ALA A 297 6.70 36.04 -23.32
N SER A 298 5.70 35.34 -22.74
CA SER A 298 5.89 34.58 -21.50
C SER A 298 6.68 33.28 -21.72
N LEU A 299 6.61 32.69 -22.93
CA LEU A 299 7.40 31.52 -23.31
C LEU A 299 8.88 31.86 -23.50
N VAL A 300 9.19 33.02 -24.09
CA VAL A 300 10.58 33.49 -24.26
C VAL A 300 11.22 33.86 -22.91
N ASN A 301 10.45 34.40 -21.96
CA ASN A 301 10.95 34.59 -20.59
C ASN A 301 11.14 33.28 -19.81
N ARG A 302 10.43 32.19 -20.16
CA ARG A 302 10.60 30.86 -19.56
C ARG A 302 11.84 30.09 -20.08
N VAL A 303 12.32 30.39 -21.28
CA VAL A 303 13.58 29.81 -21.76
C VAL A 303 14.79 30.42 -21.02
N ARG A 304 14.71 31.69 -20.61
CA ARG A 304 15.74 32.33 -19.78
C ARG A 304 15.83 31.78 -18.35
N THR A 305 14.75 31.19 -17.82
CA THR A 305 14.78 30.55 -16.49
C THR A 305 15.54 29.22 -16.49
N VAL A 306 15.71 28.56 -17.65
CA VAL A 306 16.51 27.33 -17.78
C VAL A 306 18.02 27.60 -17.72
N GLU A 307 18.48 28.77 -18.20
CA GLU A 307 19.88 29.19 -18.03
C GLU A 307 20.18 29.59 -16.57
N ALA A 308 19.18 30.08 -15.83
CA ALA A 308 19.29 30.34 -14.40
C ALA A 308 19.36 29.04 -13.56
N GLU A 309 18.75 27.95 -14.05
CA GLU A 309 18.76 26.61 -13.44
C GLU A 309 20.18 26.01 -13.40
N GLN A 310 20.95 26.15 -14.48
CA GLN A 310 22.35 25.69 -14.53
C GLN A 310 23.26 26.52 -13.61
N SER A 311 22.99 27.81 -13.45
CA SER A 311 23.77 28.67 -12.54
C SER A 311 23.49 28.34 -11.08
N LEU A 312 22.22 28.10 -10.70
CA LEU A 312 21.83 27.71 -9.34
C LEU A 312 22.34 26.32 -8.96
N GLN A 313 22.27 25.33 -9.86
CA GLN A 313 22.84 23.99 -9.61
C GLN A 313 24.36 24.01 -9.43
N THR A 314 25.06 24.87 -10.18
CA THR A 314 26.51 25.04 -10.05
C THR A 314 26.87 25.71 -8.72
N GLU A 315 26.06 26.66 -8.25
CA GLU A 315 26.27 27.38 -6.99
C GLU A 315 25.94 26.52 -5.76
N VAL A 316 24.88 25.69 -5.83
CA VAL A 316 24.54 24.70 -4.80
C VAL A 316 25.60 23.59 -4.71
N SER A 317 26.15 23.14 -5.85
CA SER A 317 27.21 22.13 -5.88
C SER A 317 28.57 22.66 -5.38
N ALA A 318 28.80 23.97 -5.46
CA ALA A 318 30.03 24.62 -4.99
C ALA A 318 30.06 24.88 -3.47
N GLN A 319 28.93 24.73 -2.77
CA GLN A 319 28.80 25.02 -1.33
C GLN A 319 28.83 23.77 -0.45
N LEU A 320 29.86 22.93 -0.64
CA LEU A 320 30.11 21.69 0.11
C LEU A 320 31.03 21.81 1.37
N PRO A 321 31.03 22.87 2.22
CA PRO A 321 31.83 22.86 3.47
C PRO A 321 31.10 22.21 4.67
N LEU A 322 29.84 21.78 4.53
CA LEU A 322 29.07 21.16 5.63
C LEU A 322 29.65 19.82 6.11
N GLN A 323 30.17 18.99 5.21
CA GLN A 323 30.82 17.72 5.59
C GLN A 323 32.16 17.93 6.30
N ALA A 324 32.89 19.01 6.00
CA ALA A 324 34.16 19.33 6.66
C ALA A 324 33.95 19.82 8.11
N LEU A 325 32.82 20.47 8.40
CA LEU A 325 32.43 20.91 9.75
C LEU A 325 31.99 19.73 10.64
N LEU A 326 31.27 18.74 10.10
CA LEU A 326 30.85 17.51 10.81
C LEU A 326 32.01 16.57 11.20
N LEU A 327 33.21 16.82 10.67
CA LEU A 327 34.43 16.09 10.97
C LEU A 327 35.31 16.78 12.03
N ARG A 328 34.92 17.96 12.55
CA ARG A 328 35.67 18.60 13.64
C ARG A 328 35.62 17.75 14.91
N PRO A 329 36.77 17.29 15.44
CA PRO A 329 36.82 16.45 16.64
C PRO A 329 36.30 17.17 17.90
N GLU A 330 36.37 18.50 17.92
CA GLU A 330 35.91 19.38 19.02
C GLU A 330 34.39 19.25 19.28
N LEU A 331 33.59 18.95 18.25
CA LEU A 331 32.14 18.75 18.39
C LEU A 331 31.77 17.32 18.85
N ARG A 332 32.72 16.39 18.89
CA ARG A 332 32.48 14.97 19.24
C ARG A 332 32.74 14.64 20.73
N THR A 333 33.37 15.54 21.48
CA THR A 333 33.77 15.32 22.89
C THR A 333 32.74 15.77 23.94
N ALA A 334 31.58 16.29 23.53
CA ALA A 334 30.48 16.69 24.43
C ALA A 334 29.99 15.63 25.47
N PRO A 335 30.09 14.29 25.29
CA PRO A 335 29.58 13.37 26.30
C PRO A 335 30.38 13.32 27.62
N SER A 336 31.62 13.86 27.69
CA SER A 336 32.39 13.89 28.96
C SER A 336 31.86 14.93 29.96
N GLU A 337 31.29 16.03 29.47
CA GLU A 337 30.90 17.19 30.29
C GLU A 337 29.65 16.91 31.15
N THR A 338 28.73 16.07 30.67
CA THR A 338 27.57 15.63 31.49
C THR A 338 27.95 14.66 32.61
N ALA A 339 29.06 13.94 32.48
CA ALA A 339 29.60 13.09 33.55
C ALA A 339 30.33 13.93 34.60
N GLU A 340 31.13 14.92 34.17
CA GLU A 340 31.81 15.88 35.04
C GLU A 340 30.81 16.71 35.86
N PHE A 341 29.76 17.23 35.22
CA PHE A 341 28.70 17.98 35.91
C PHE A 341 27.92 17.12 36.93
N ARG A 342 27.62 15.86 36.58
CA ARG A 342 26.99 14.91 37.53
C ARG A 342 27.91 14.59 38.70
N ALA A 343 29.20 14.41 38.46
CA ALA A 343 30.19 14.17 39.50
C ALA A 343 30.36 15.39 40.43
N PHE A 344 30.32 16.61 39.88
CA PHE A 344 30.30 17.85 40.66
C PHE A 344 29.03 17.97 41.52
N ALA A 345 27.85 17.77 40.93
CA ALA A 345 26.58 17.81 41.64
C ALA A 345 26.49 16.75 42.77
N ALA A 346 27.07 15.56 42.56
CA ALA A 346 27.17 14.52 43.59
C ALA A 346 28.10 14.93 44.74
N ARG A 347 29.27 15.51 44.45
CA ARG A 347 30.21 16.03 45.46
C ARG A 347 29.60 17.16 46.28
N LEU A 348 28.92 18.11 45.64
CA LEU A 348 28.22 19.20 46.31
C LEU A 348 27.09 18.70 47.22
N LYS A 349 26.31 17.73 46.75
CA LYS A 349 25.22 17.11 47.51
C LYS A 349 25.73 16.35 48.73
N GLU A 350 26.86 15.66 48.62
CA GLU A 350 27.51 14.95 49.74
C GLU A 350 28.06 15.93 50.78
N ALA A 351 28.71 17.02 50.35
CA ALA A 351 29.21 18.07 51.22
C ALA A 351 28.09 18.77 52.03
N ILE A 352 26.87 18.87 51.47
CA ILE A 352 25.70 19.43 52.16
C ILE A 352 25.09 18.45 53.18
N ARG A 353 25.33 17.14 53.05
CA ARG A 353 24.58 16.11 53.77
C ARG A 353 25.18 15.68 55.12
N GLN A 354 26.43 16.03 55.42
CA GLN A 354 27.10 15.63 56.66
C GLN A 354 27.11 16.78 57.69
N PRO A 355 26.34 16.69 58.80
CA PRO A 355 26.33 17.71 59.84
C PRO A 355 27.09 17.22 61.08
N ASP A 356 28.39 17.52 61.18
CA ASP A 356 29.14 17.43 62.44
C ASP A 356 29.50 18.86 62.92
N PRO A 357 28.91 19.35 64.03
CA PRO A 357 28.82 20.79 64.30
C PRO A 357 30.07 21.47 64.88
N THR A 358 31.16 20.77 65.23
CA THR A 358 32.23 21.39 66.04
C THR A 358 33.65 21.31 65.49
N LEU A 359 33.91 20.62 64.37
CA LEU A 359 35.25 20.55 63.76
C LEU A 359 35.30 20.94 62.27
N GLU A 360 34.18 21.37 61.70
CA GLU A 360 33.99 21.41 60.24
C GLU A 360 33.69 22.80 59.65
N ILE A 361 33.60 23.90 60.42
CA ILE A 361 33.29 25.22 59.83
C ILE A 361 34.40 25.65 58.85
N ALA A 362 35.67 25.53 59.25
CA ALA A 362 36.80 25.89 58.38
C ALA A 362 36.91 25.00 57.12
N LYS A 363 36.67 23.68 57.26
CA LYS A 363 36.69 22.74 56.14
C LYS A 363 35.51 22.91 55.20
N ARG A 364 34.34 23.27 55.75
CA ARG A 364 33.16 23.61 54.98
C ARG A 364 33.36 24.89 54.17
N ASP A 365 33.96 25.92 54.77
CA ASP A 365 34.28 27.16 54.06
C ASP A 365 35.32 26.91 52.96
N GLU A 366 36.32 26.05 53.20
CA GLU A 366 37.28 25.62 52.19
C GLU A 366 36.61 24.84 51.04
N ALA A 367 35.72 23.89 51.36
CA ALA A 367 34.97 23.12 50.36
C ALA A 367 34.00 23.99 49.55
N LEU A 368 33.36 24.98 50.18
CA LEU A 368 32.48 25.94 49.50
C LEU A 368 33.27 26.87 48.58
N ASN A 369 34.45 27.35 49.00
CA ASN A 369 35.33 28.15 48.16
C ASN A 369 35.88 27.35 46.97
N ALA A 370 36.24 26.08 47.18
CA ALA A 370 36.67 25.18 46.10
C ALA A 370 35.53 24.93 45.10
N ALA A 371 34.31 24.70 45.59
CA ALA A 371 33.13 24.53 44.73
C ALA A 371 32.78 25.80 43.96
N ALA A 372 32.97 26.99 44.57
CA ALA A 372 32.75 28.27 43.89
C ALA A 372 33.77 28.51 42.76
N LEU A 373 35.03 28.13 42.96
CA LEU A 373 36.06 28.15 41.91
C LEU A 373 35.75 27.18 40.77
N GLU A 374 35.31 25.96 41.08
CA GLU A 374 34.91 24.96 40.07
C GLU A 374 33.67 25.43 39.28
N LEU A 375 32.71 26.08 39.94
CA LEU A 375 31.54 26.68 39.29
C LEU A 375 31.94 27.85 38.36
N ALA A 376 32.87 28.71 38.79
CA ALA A 376 33.36 29.81 37.96
C ALA A 376 34.07 29.30 36.69
N ALA A 377 34.89 28.25 36.82
CA ALA A 377 35.56 27.62 35.68
C ALA A 377 34.57 26.94 34.71
N LEU A 378 33.53 26.28 35.23
CA LEU A 378 32.46 25.73 34.40
C LEU A 378 31.65 26.82 33.68
N GLN A 379 31.40 27.95 34.36
CA GLN A 379 30.70 29.07 33.75
C GLN A 379 31.53 29.71 32.61
N GLU A 380 32.84 29.80 32.76
CA GLU A 380 33.74 30.27 31.70
C GLU A 380 33.70 29.34 30.47
N ARG A 381 33.75 28.01 30.68
CA ARG A 381 33.59 27.02 29.60
C ARG A 381 32.23 27.10 28.90
N VAL A 382 31.15 27.37 29.63
CA VAL A 382 29.82 27.58 29.04
C VAL A 382 29.81 28.84 28.18
N ASN A 383 30.45 29.92 28.62
CA ASN A 383 30.56 31.15 27.83
C ASN A 383 31.42 30.95 26.56
N GLU A 384 32.41 30.04 26.58
CA GLU A 384 33.19 29.66 25.39
C GLU A 384 32.37 28.88 24.34
N LEU A 385 31.25 28.26 24.73
CA LEU A 385 30.35 27.52 23.84
C LEU A 385 29.29 28.41 23.17
N GLU A 386 29.02 29.60 23.71
CA GLU A 386 28.07 30.57 23.14
C GLU A 386 28.32 30.88 21.64
N PRO A 387 29.55 31.12 21.14
CA PRO A 387 29.79 31.32 19.71
C PRO A 387 29.48 30.08 18.86
N VAL A 388 29.62 28.87 19.41
CA VAL A 388 29.30 27.62 18.70
C VAL A 388 27.79 27.46 18.57
N GLU A 389 27.01 27.81 19.60
CA GLU A 389 25.54 27.84 19.51
C GLU A 389 25.05 28.85 18.47
N GLN A 390 25.69 30.02 18.39
CA GLN A 390 25.39 31.02 17.36
C GLN A 390 25.73 30.51 15.94
N GLU A 391 26.85 29.80 15.77
CA GLU A 391 27.22 29.18 14.49
C GLU A 391 26.23 28.09 14.08
N VAL A 392 25.78 27.25 15.03
CA VAL A 392 24.74 26.23 14.79
C VAL A 392 23.41 26.86 14.40
N ALA A 393 22.98 27.94 15.07
CA ALA A 393 21.76 28.65 14.72
C ALA A 393 21.83 29.25 13.30
N ALA A 394 22.96 29.85 12.94
CA ALA A 394 23.18 30.38 11.59
C ALA A 394 23.19 29.27 10.52
N LEU A 395 23.74 28.09 10.84
CA LEU A 395 23.69 26.93 9.94
C LEU A 395 22.26 26.38 9.79
N GLN A 396 21.47 26.37 10.85
CA GLN A 396 20.06 25.96 10.79
C GLN A 396 19.24 26.89 9.89
N GLU A 397 19.47 28.20 9.96
CA GLU A 397 18.83 29.17 9.07
C GLU A 397 19.22 28.93 7.60
N ARG A 398 20.50 28.64 7.32
CA ARG A 398 20.95 28.29 5.96
C ARG A 398 20.33 26.99 5.44
N VAL A 399 20.19 25.97 6.28
CA VAL A 399 19.51 24.72 5.91
C VAL A 399 18.04 24.96 5.59
N LEU A 400 17.36 25.84 6.33
CA LEU A 400 15.98 26.21 6.03
C LEU A 400 15.85 26.86 4.64
N VAL A 401 16.75 27.79 4.30
CA VAL A 401 16.77 28.45 2.98
C VAL A 401 17.06 27.44 1.85
N LEU A 402 17.96 26.49 2.06
CA LEU A 402 18.23 25.43 1.08
C LEU A 402 17.01 24.52 0.87
N ASN A 403 16.31 24.14 1.94
CA ASN A 403 15.08 23.35 1.83
C ASN A 403 13.97 24.10 1.08
N GLU A 404 13.83 25.41 1.28
CA GLU A 404 12.89 26.23 0.51
C GLU A 404 13.27 26.31 -0.97
N ALA A 405 14.56 26.42 -1.29
CA ALA A 405 15.04 26.41 -2.67
C ALA A 405 14.80 25.05 -3.35
N GLU A 406 15.02 23.93 -2.66
CA GLU A 406 14.71 22.58 -3.17
C GLU A 406 13.22 22.41 -3.46
N GLN A 407 12.34 22.90 -2.58
CA GLN A 407 10.88 22.89 -2.82
C GLN A 407 10.50 23.72 -4.06
N GLN A 408 11.18 24.84 -4.32
CA GLN A 408 10.95 25.64 -5.53
C GLN A 408 11.40 24.89 -6.79
N VAL A 409 12.53 24.19 -6.75
CA VAL A 409 13.00 23.36 -7.87
C VAL A 409 12.00 22.24 -8.17
N GLU A 410 11.46 21.57 -7.15
CA GLU A 410 10.46 20.53 -7.33
C GLU A 410 9.15 21.06 -7.92
N ALA A 411 8.68 22.23 -7.46
CA ALA A 411 7.52 22.90 -8.03
C ALA A 411 7.72 23.25 -9.52
N LEU A 412 8.94 23.67 -9.90
CA LEU A 412 9.27 23.94 -11.30
C LEU A 412 9.33 22.66 -12.14
N GLN A 413 9.90 21.56 -11.62
CA GLN A 413 9.93 20.27 -12.33
C GLN A 413 8.53 19.72 -12.59
N SER A 414 7.60 19.87 -11.64
CA SER A 414 6.20 19.51 -11.85
C SER A 414 5.56 20.30 -12.99
N GLN A 415 5.82 21.61 -13.07
CA GLN A 415 5.34 22.46 -14.19
C GLN A 415 5.95 22.07 -15.54
N VAL A 416 7.19 21.57 -15.57
CA VAL A 416 7.81 21.05 -16.80
C VAL A 416 7.10 19.77 -17.25
N GLY A 417 6.76 18.87 -16.32
CA GLY A 417 5.98 17.66 -16.63
C GLY A 417 4.60 17.97 -17.25
N GLU A 418 3.89 18.97 -16.72
CA GLU A 418 2.61 19.42 -17.29
C GLU A 418 2.78 19.97 -18.72
N LEU A 419 3.92 20.61 -19.03
CA LEU A 419 4.21 21.11 -20.37
C LEU A 419 4.51 19.97 -21.36
N ASP A 420 5.21 18.92 -20.93
CA ASP A 420 5.50 17.75 -21.76
C ASP A 420 4.21 16.98 -22.10
N GLU A 421 3.32 16.79 -21.12
CA GLU A 421 1.99 16.20 -21.35
C GLU A 421 1.15 17.04 -22.33
N ALA A 422 1.18 18.37 -22.19
CA ALA A 422 0.49 19.27 -23.12
C ALA A 422 1.08 19.18 -24.54
N GLN A 423 2.40 19.03 -24.68
CA GLN A 423 3.04 18.82 -25.99
C GLN A 423 2.62 17.50 -26.63
N GLU A 424 2.52 16.41 -25.84
CA GLU A 424 2.05 15.12 -26.33
C GLU A 424 0.59 15.19 -26.81
N GLN A 425 -0.28 15.91 -26.09
CA GLN A 425 -1.66 16.15 -26.52
C GLN A 425 -1.74 16.93 -27.83
N VAL A 426 -0.90 17.97 -27.99
CA VAL A 426 -0.82 18.74 -29.25
C VAL A 426 -0.35 17.85 -30.40
N ALA A 427 0.65 16.98 -30.18
CA ALA A 427 1.13 16.04 -31.19
C ALA A 427 0.04 15.02 -31.58
N ALA A 428 -0.72 14.51 -30.61
CA ALA A 428 -1.84 13.60 -30.86
C ALA A 428 -2.97 14.26 -31.65
N LEU A 429 -3.32 15.52 -31.34
CA LEU A 429 -4.31 16.29 -32.10
C LEU A 429 -3.83 16.57 -33.53
N GLN A 430 -2.54 16.88 -33.72
CA GLN A 430 -1.96 17.08 -35.05
C GLN A 430 -2.08 15.80 -35.90
N ALA A 431 -1.78 14.64 -35.33
CA ALA A 431 -1.93 13.35 -36.01
C ALA A 431 -3.39 13.05 -36.42
N GLN A 432 -4.37 13.45 -35.60
CA GLN A 432 -5.80 13.33 -35.96
C GLN A 432 -6.19 14.25 -37.12
N VAL A 433 -5.68 15.49 -37.13
CA VAL A 433 -5.90 16.44 -38.22
C VAL A 433 -5.30 15.92 -39.53
N ASP A 434 -4.09 15.37 -39.49
CA ASP A 434 -3.43 14.80 -40.66
C ASP A 434 -4.20 13.56 -41.20
N ALA A 435 -4.71 12.70 -40.31
CA ALA A 435 -5.54 11.56 -40.68
C ALA A 435 -6.86 11.97 -41.35
N LEU A 436 -7.51 13.03 -40.84
CA LEU A 436 -8.72 13.59 -41.46
C LEU A 436 -8.42 14.21 -42.83
N GLY A 437 -7.27 14.89 -42.98
CA GLY A 437 -6.80 15.42 -44.26
C GLY A 437 -6.58 14.33 -45.31
N ALA A 438 -5.97 13.21 -44.90
CA ALA A 438 -5.77 12.05 -45.77
C ALA A 438 -7.11 11.41 -46.20
N ALA A 439 -8.07 11.29 -45.28
CA ALA A 439 -9.41 10.75 -45.57
C ALA A 439 -10.22 11.64 -46.52
N LEU A 440 -10.11 12.96 -46.39
CA LEU A 440 -10.73 13.92 -47.32
C LEU A 440 -10.11 13.82 -48.72
N SER A 441 -8.79 13.77 -48.81
CA SER A 441 -8.08 13.62 -50.10
C SER A 441 -8.46 12.31 -50.80
N ALA A 442 -8.64 11.22 -50.05
CA ALA A 442 -9.11 9.94 -50.61
C ALA A 442 -10.54 10.05 -51.18
N ARG A 443 -11.45 10.76 -50.50
CA ARG A 443 -12.82 10.99 -50.98
C ARG A 443 -12.88 11.89 -52.21
N GLU A 444 -12.01 12.90 -52.31
CA GLU A 444 -11.90 13.73 -53.51
C GLU A 444 -11.46 12.87 -54.72
N GLY A 445 -10.50 11.97 -54.54
CA GLY A 445 -10.11 11.02 -55.58
C GLY A 445 -11.24 10.08 -56.03
N GLU A 446 -12.09 9.61 -55.11
CA GLU A 446 -13.28 8.83 -55.47
C GLU A 446 -14.30 9.65 -56.27
N ALA A 447 -14.47 10.93 -55.92
CA ALA A 447 -15.38 11.84 -56.63
C ALA A 447 -14.92 12.08 -58.08
N ASP A 448 -13.62 12.25 -58.30
CA ASP A 448 -13.05 12.42 -59.64
C ASP A 448 -13.29 11.18 -60.52
N VAL A 449 -13.09 9.97 -59.98
CA VAL A 449 -13.37 8.71 -60.69
C VAL A 449 -14.85 8.60 -61.05
N LEU A 450 -15.75 8.95 -60.13
CA LEU A 450 -17.20 8.95 -60.40
C LEU A 450 -17.56 9.98 -61.47
N GLN A 451 -16.89 11.13 -61.49
CA GLN A 451 -17.12 12.18 -62.48
C GLN A 451 -16.63 11.77 -63.88
N GLU A 452 -15.49 11.07 -63.96
CA GLU A 452 -14.98 10.46 -65.20
C GLU A 452 -15.94 9.38 -65.74
N GLN A 453 -16.41 8.48 -64.87
CA GLN A 453 -17.42 7.48 -65.24
C GLN A 453 -18.73 8.12 -65.73
N LEU A 454 -19.18 9.21 -65.10
CA LEU A 454 -20.35 9.98 -65.54
C LEU A 454 -20.14 10.64 -66.91
N ALA A 455 -18.93 11.11 -67.20
CA ALA A 455 -18.58 11.70 -68.50
C ALA A 455 -18.58 10.64 -69.61
N GLU A 456 -18.05 9.44 -69.34
CA GLU A 456 -18.04 8.31 -70.28
C GLU A 456 -19.48 7.85 -70.62
N VAL A 457 -20.35 7.79 -69.62
CA VAL A 457 -21.78 7.45 -69.81
C VAL A 457 -22.52 8.52 -70.64
N ARG A 458 -22.18 9.80 -70.51
CA ARG A 458 -22.77 10.88 -71.34
C ARG A 458 -22.35 10.82 -72.81
N GLY A 459 -21.21 10.22 -73.14
CA GLY A 459 -20.69 10.14 -74.50
C GLY A 459 -21.39 9.14 -75.43
N ASN A 460 -22.20 8.22 -74.89
CA ASN A 460 -22.83 7.15 -75.69
C ASN A 460 -24.32 6.96 -75.32
N PRO A 461 -25.23 7.84 -75.77
CA PRO A 461 -26.61 7.88 -75.29
C PRO A 461 -27.53 6.76 -75.82
N ALA A 462 -27.04 5.84 -76.67
CA ALA A 462 -27.92 5.02 -77.50
C ALA A 462 -28.12 3.55 -77.08
N SER A 463 -27.50 3.02 -76.02
CA SER A 463 -27.65 1.56 -75.75
C SER A 463 -27.64 1.03 -74.31
N SER A 464 -27.73 1.81 -73.23
CA SER A 464 -27.73 1.16 -71.89
C SER A 464 -28.40 1.90 -70.72
N ILE A 465 -29.32 2.83 -70.94
CA ILE A 465 -29.91 3.59 -69.81
C ILE A 465 -30.92 2.75 -69.01
N ALA A 466 -31.63 1.80 -69.63
CA ALA A 466 -32.67 1.02 -68.94
C ALA A 466 -32.16 0.07 -67.82
N PRO A 467 -31.05 -0.69 -67.97
CA PRO A 467 -30.58 -1.59 -66.91
C PRO A 467 -29.66 -0.94 -65.87
N ALA A 468 -29.27 0.33 -66.05
CA ALA A 468 -28.43 1.08 -65.11
C ALA A 468 -29.29 1.82 -64.07
N VAL A 469 -30.42 2.40 -64.48
CA VAL A 469 -31.36 3.08 -63.57
C VAL A 469 -32.00 2.09 -62.60
N SER A 470 -32.33 0.86 -63.03
CA SER A 470 -32.88 -0.15 -62.12
C SER A 470 -31.87 -0.61 -61.06
N ARG A 471 -30.57 -0.65 -61.38
CA ARG A 471 -29.52 -1.02 -60.41
C ARG A 471 -29.23 0.07 -59.39
N ILE A 472 -29.45 1.34 -59.75
CA ILE A 472 -29.32 2.47 -58.82
C ILE A 472 -30.51 2.50 -57.85
N GLU A 473 -31.73 2.29 -58.35
CA GLU A 473 -32.92 2.16 -57.51
C GLU A 473 -32.81 0.96 -56.55
N GLU A 474 -32.30 -0.17 -57.04
CA GLU A 474 -32.11 -1.39 -56.23
C GLU A 474 -31.04 -1.18 -55.14
N ARG A 475 -29.91 -0.52 -55.44
CA ARG A 475 -28.88 -0.19 -54.44
C ARG A 475 -29.36 0.82 -53.41
N GLN A 476 -30.16 1.81 -53.81
CA GLN A 476 -30.77 2.74 -52.86
C GLN A 476 -31.81 2.03 -51.97
N LEU A 477 -32.56 1.06 -52.51
CA LEU A 477 -33.46 0.24 -51.72
C LEU A 477 -32.70 -0.60 -50.68
N TYR A 478 -31.58 -1.21 -51.06
CA TYR A 478 -30.74 -1.98 -50.13
C TYR A 478 -30.07 -1.10 -49.07
N MET A 479 -29.62 0.10 -49.41
CA MET A 479 -29.04 1.04 -48.45
C MET A 479 -30.08 1.53 -47.45
N MET A 480 -31.29 1.87 -47.91
CA MET A 480 -32.41 2.27 -47.03
C MET A 480 -32.87 1.11 -46.16
N ALA A 481 -32.89 -0.12 -46.69
CA ALA A 481 -33.18 -1.33 -45.91
C ALA A 481 -32.10 -1.60 -44.85
N ALA A 482 -30.82 -1.42 -45.16
CA ALA A 482 -29.73 -1.59 -44.19
C ALA A 482 -29.81 -0.56 -43.06
N ILE A 483 -30.09 0.71 -43.38
CA ILE A 483 -30.31 1.77 -42.38
C ILE A 483 -31.52 1.43 -41.51
N ALA A 484 -32.63 0.97 -42.11
CA ALA A 484 -33.82 0.56 -41.38
C ALA A 484 -33.54 -0.62 -40.44
N VAL A 485 -32.77 -1.62 -40.87
CA VAL A 485 -32.36 -2.77 -40.05
C VAL A 485 -31.46 -2.35 -38.90
N MET A 486 -30.48 -1.46 -39.12
CA MET A 486 -29.65 -0.92 -38.05
C MET A 486 -30.48 -0.14 -37.04
N PHE A 487 -31.41 0.68 -37.51
CA PHE A 487 -32.32 1.43 -36.63
C PHE A 487 -33.19 0.48 -35.80
N LEU A 488 -33.74 -0.58 -36.43
CA LEU A 488 -34.56 -1.58 -35.77
C LEU A 488 -33.77 -2.41 -34.75
N LEU A 489 -32.53 -2.78 -35.05
CA LEU A 489 -31.61 -3.43 -34.09
C LEU A 489 -31.34 -2.54 -32.89
N THR A 490 -31.10 -1.25 -33.12
CA THR A 490 -30.89 -0.26 -32.05
C THR A 490 -32.14 -0.14 -31.18
N LEU A 491 -33.33 -0.15 -31.79
CA LEU A 491 -34.63 -0.10 -31.11
C LEU A 491 -34.93 -1.39 -30.32
N VAL A 492 -34.57 -2.56 -30.85
CA VAL A 492 -34.71 -3.86 -30.16
C VAL A 492 -33.75 -3.96 -28.98
N LEU A 493 -32.50 -3.52 -29.12
CA LEU A 493 -31.54 -3.46 -28.02
C LEU A 493 -32.02 -2.49 -26.92
N TRP A 494 -32.61 -1.36 -27.32
CA TRP A 494 -33.24 -0.42 -26.40
C TRP A 494 -34.48 -1.01 -25.70
N ALA A 495 -35.35 -1.72 -26.42
CA ALA A 495 -36.54 -2.36 -25.87
C ALA A 495 -36.20 -3.52 -24.93
N ARG A 496 -35.22 -4.36 -25.27
CA ARG A 496 -34.71 -5.43 -24.38
C ARG A 496 -34.10 -4.87 -23.10
N ARG A 497 -33.50 -3.69 -23.16
CA ARG A 497 -33.02 -2.97 -21.98
C ARG A 497 -34.18 -2.50 -21.10
N ARG A 498 -35.35 -2.25 -21.69
CA ARG A 498 -36.57 -1.78 -21.00
C ARG A 498 -37.36 -2.91 -20.33
N ASP A 499 -37.49 -4.07 -20.97
CA ASP A 499 -38.25 -5.21 -20.39
C ASP A 499 -37.60 -5.84 -19.16
N ARG A 500 -36.30 -5.58 -18.93
CA ARG A 500 -35.60 -6.01 -17.70
C ARG A 500 -35.97 -5.22 -16.44
N GLN A 501 -36.85 -4.21 -16.52
CA GLN A 501 -37.14 -3.31 -15.39
C GLN A 501 -38.58 -3.36 -14.83
N VAL A 502 -39.43 -4.33 -15.19
CA VAL A 502 -40.79 -4.41 -14.61
C VAL A 502 -40.82 -5.38 -13.42
N VAL A 503 -40.58 -4.85 -12.21
CA VAL A 503 -40.87 -5.52 -10.93
C VAL A 503 -42.30 -5.17 -10.51
N VAL A 504 -43.13 -6.20 -10.31
CA VAL A 504 -44.53 -6.10 -9.87
C VAL A 504 -44.56 -5.71 -8.39
N TYR A 505 -45.09 -4.52 -8.08
CA TYR A 505 -45.41 -4.12 -6.71
C TYR A 505 -46.87 -4.51 -6.38
N GLU A 506 -47.02 -5.40 -5.41
CA GLU A 506 -48.29 -5.78 -4.80
C GLU A 506 -48.66 -4.73 -3.73
N ALA A 507 -49.88 -4.18 -3.80
CA ALA A 507 -50.32 -3.02 -3.02
C ALA A 507 -50.68 -3.39 -1.56
N PRO A 508 -50.24 -2.63 -0.54
CA PRO A 508 -50.61 -2.88 0.85
C PRO A 508 -51.99 -2.30 1.19
N ALA A 509 -52.79 -3.09 1.92
CA ALA A 509 -54.12 -2.73 2.41
C ALA A 509 -54.08 -1.67 3.53
N ALA A 510 -55.14 -0.86 3.59
CA ALA A 510 -55.33 0.26 4.51
C ALA A 510 -55.51 -0.17 5.99
N PRO A 511 -55.12 0.68 6.96
CA PRO A 511 -55.16 0.34 8.38
C PRO A 511 -56.53 0.56 9.01
N ALA A 512 -57.00 -0.45 9.77
CA ALA A 512 -58.13 -0.32 10.68
C ALA A 512 -57.69 0.35 12.00
N GLN A 513 -58.44 1.38 12.40
CA GLN A 513 -58.37 2.00 13.73
C GLN A 513 -59.06 1.10 14.77
N VAL A 514 -58.43 0.80 15.90
CA VAL A 514 -59.12 0.54 17.17
C VAL A 514 -58.27 0.97 18.38
N ALA A 515 -58.88 1.85 19.18
CA ALA A 515 -58.76 2.22 20.60
C ALA A 515 -57.68 1.61 21.54
N GLY A 516 -57.09 2.48 22.39
CA GLY A 516 -56.50 2.12 23.70
C GLY A 516 -57.59 1.72 24.73
N PRO A 517 -57.32 1.49 26.05
CA PRO A 517 -56.25 2.02 26.93
C PRO A 517 -55.75 0.93 27.94
N PRO A 518 -55.41 1.14 29.24
CA PRO A 518 -54.74 2.23 29.98
C PRO A 518 -53.47 1.78 30.76
N LEU A 519 -52.79 2.78 31.34
CA LEU A 519 -51.73 2.71 32.36
C LEU A 519 -52.06 1.80 33.56
N LEU A 520 -51.12 0.93 33.98
CA LEU A 520 -51.01 0.44 35.37
C LEU A 520 -49.57 0.06 35.77
N LEU A 521 -49.06 0.80 36.77
CA LEU A 521 -48.24 0.43 37.93
C LEU A 521 -47.28 -0.78 37.89
N ASN A 522 -46.01 -0.47 38.16
CA ASN A 522 -44.95 -1.37 38.65
C ASN A 522 -45.41 -2.30 39.80
N PRO A 523 -45.07 -3.59 39.75
CA PRO A 523 -44.93 -4.44 40.94
C PRO A 523 -43.45 -4.67 41.33
N PRO A 524 -43.18 -5.08 42.59
CA PRO A 524 -41.85 -5.05 43.19
C PRO A 524 -41.03 -6.33 42.93
N ILE A 525 -39.72 -6.16 43.04
CA ILE A 525 -38.66 -7.18 42.91
C ILE A 525 -38.85 -8.31 43.95
N PRO A 526 -38.89 -9.59 43.55
CA PRO A 526 -38.77 -10.71 44.49
C PRO A 526 -37.30 -11.11 44.73
N ALA A 527 -37.02 -11.50 45.97
CA ALA A 527 -35.72 -11.95 46.48
C ALA A 527 -35.21 -13.26 45.82
N PRO A 528 -33.90 -13.54 45.84
CA PRO A 528 -33.31 -14.68 45.15
C PRO A 528 -33.58 -16.01 45.87
N GLY A 529 -34.14 -16.97 45.14
CA GLY A 529 -34.26 -18.38 45.55
C GLY A 529 -32.98 -19.18 45.30
N PRO A 530 -32.82 -20.35 45.94
CA PRO A 530 -31.58 -21.11 45.96
C PRO A 530 -31.33 -21.92 44.68
N LEU A 531 -30.04 -22.18 44.43
CA LEU A 531 -29.46 -22.90 43.29
C LEU A 531 -30.03 -24.32 43.11
N PRO A 532 -30.28 -24.78 41.87
CA PRO A 532 -30.71 -26.15 41.63
C PRO A 532 -29.55 -27.15 41.55
N GLU A 533 -29.84 -28.33 42.08
CA GLU A 533 -29.05 -29.57 42.09
C GLU A 533 -28.71 -30.11 40.70
N GLN A 534 -27.58 -30.81 40.64
CA GLN A 534 -27.03 -31.54 39.50
C GLN A 534 -27.94 -32.70 39.08
N GLN A 535 -28.14 -32.88 37.77
CA GLN A 535 -28.63 -34.12 37.16
C GLN A 535 -27.66 -34.63 36.08
N PRO A 536 -27.59 -35.97 35.88
CA PRO A 536 -26.44 -36.64 35.29
C PRO A 536 -26.53 -36.84 33.77
N LEU A 537 -25.34 -37.12 33.19
CA LEU A 537 -25.02 -37.38 31.79
C LEU A 537 -25.91 -38.44 31.11
N PRO A 538 -26.27 -38.27 29.82
CA PRO A 538 -26.89 -39.33 29.03
C PRO A 538 -25.86 -40.23 28.32
N GLU A 539 -26.32 -41.47 28.20
CA GLU A 539 -25.69 -42.70 27.77
C GLU A 539 -25.66 -42.84 26.23
N VAL A 540 -24.69 -43.62 25.77
CA VAL A 540 -24.33 -43.94 24.39
C VAL A 540 -25.40 -44.81 23.72
N ILE A 541 -25.80 -44.49 22.48
CA ILE A 541 -26.57 -45.42 21.62
C ILE A 541 -25.92 -45.54 20.24
N GLU A 542 -25.72 -46.80 19.85
CA GLU A 542 -25.18 -47.35 18.60
C GLU A 542 -25.97 -46.97 17.34
N VAL A 543 -25.23 -46.95 16.21
CA VAL A 543 -25.73 -46.76 14.85
C VAL A 543 -25.63 -48.08 14.08
N ALA A 544 -26.71 -48.52 13.44
CA ALA A 544 -26.69 -49.38 12.25
C ALA A 544 -28.05 -49.34 11.49
N PRO A 545 -28.09 -49.69 10.17
CA PRO A 545 -29.00 -49.12 9.18
C PRO A 545 -29.96 -50.12 8.48
N GLU A 546 -31.04 -49.65 7.85
CA GLU A 546 -31.85 -50.34 6.80
C GLU A 546 -32.84 -49.32 6.19
N GLU A 547 -32.80 -48.99 4.90
CA GLU A 547 -33.44 -49.63 3.71
C GLU A 547 -34.93 -49.28 3.45
N ALA A 548 -35.13 -48.60 2.32
CA ALA A 548 -36.10 -48.83 1.21
C ALA A 548 -37.64 -48.71 1.36
N GLN A 549 -38.24 -48.29 0.22
CA GLN A 549 -39.64 -48.39 -0.25
C GLN A 549 -40.67 -47.38 0.29
N GLU A 550 -41.73 -46.97 -0.40
CA GLU A 550 -42.18 -46.83 -1.81
C GLU A 550 -43.58 -46.18 -1.73
N ALA A 551 -44.01 -45.44 -2.76
CA ALA A 551 -45.41 -45.05 -3.08
C ALA A 551 -46.16 -44.13 -2.07
N GLY A 552 -47.09 -43.26 -2.44
CA GLY A 552 -47.74 -42.91 -3.70
C GLY A 552 -48.83 -41.86 -3.42
N GLN A 553 -49.23 -41.14 -4.48
CA GLN A 553 -50.52 -40.48 -4.76
C GLN A 553 -51.42 -39.96 -3.60
N GLU A 554 -51.83 -38.69 -3.67
CA GLU A 554 -53.21 -38.35 -4.09
C GLU A 554 -53.45 -36.84 -4.25
N ALA A 555 -54.38 -36.54 -5.16
CA ALA A 555 -54.81 -35.22 -5.60
C ALA A 555 -55.89 -34.62 -4.67
N GLY A 556 -56.03 -33.29 -4.66
CA GLY A 556 -57.11 -32.62 -3.95
C GLY A 556 -57.33 -31.19 -4.42
N ALA A 557 -58.22 -31.03 -5.40
CA ALA A 557 -58.68 -29.75 -5.94
C ALA A 557 -59.52 -28.94 -4.94
N ARG A 558 -59.43 -27.60 -5.00
CA ARG A 558 -60.54 -26.70 -4.64
C ARG A 558 -60.43 -25.38 -5.41
N LYS A 559 -61.41 -25.16 -6.30
CA LYS A 559 -61.80 -23.87 -6.89
C LYS A 559 -62.87 -23.22 -6.01
N ASP A 560 -62.97 -21.89 -6.17
CA ASP A 560 -64.14 -21.00 -6.02
C ASP A 560 -63.87 -19.84 -5.04
N VAL A 561 -64.28 -18.57 -5.23
CA VAL A 561 -65.02 -17.78 -6.24
C VAL A 561 -64.93 -16.33 -5.72
N LEU A 562 -64.79 -15.30 -6.57
CA LEU A 562 -65.59 -14.04 -6.59
C LEU A 562 -65.03 -12.94 -7.49
N ASN A 563 -65.92 -12.43 -8.34
CA ASN A 563 -65.86 -11.27 -9.22
C ASN A 563 -66.12 -9.95 -8.46
N GLY A 564 -65.71 -8.80 -9.01
CA GLY A 564 -66.17 -7.47 -8.56
C GLY A 564 -65.53 -6.21 -9.19
N THR A 565 -65.79 -6.01 -10.49
CA THR A 565 -65.88 -4.81 -11.38
C THR A 565 -65.66 -3.34 -10.89
N ALA A 566 -64.92 -2.58 -11.74
CA ALA A 566 -64.93 -1.12 -12.09
C ALA A 566 -64.61 -0.04 -11.03
N GLY A 567 -63.90 1.07 -11.30
CA GLY A 567 -63.26 1.66 -12.48
C GLY A 567 -62.83 3.11 -12.17
N ASN A 568 -61.77 3.63 -12.79
CA ASN A 568 -61.59 5.05 -13.14
C ASN A 568 -60.30 5.22 -13.97
N GLY A 569 -60.46 5.78 -15.18
CA GLY A 569 -59.38 5.94 -16.15
C GLY A 569 -58.50 7.13 -15.86
N TYR A 570 -57.22 6.89 -15.58
CA TYR A 570 -56.16 7.87 -15.81
C TYR A 570 -55.79 7.87 -17.29
N SER A 571 -55.58 9.05 -17.85
CA SER A 571 -55.17 9.17 -19.24
C SER A 571 -53.79 8.51 -19.41
N GLN A 572 -53.61 7.78 -20.50
CA GLN A 572 -52.38 7.05 -20.82
C GLN A 572 -51.14 7.97 -20.86
N THR A 573 -51.36 9.27 -21.05
CA THR A 573 -50.36 10.34 -21.01
C THR A 573 -49.89 10.70 -19.59
N ASP A 574 -50.75 10.57 -18.57
CA ASP A 574 -50.36 10.84 -17.17
C ASP A 574 -49.54 9.67 -16.60
N LEU A 575 -49.93 8.44 -16.92
CA LEU A 575 -49.18 7.23 -16.56
C LEU A 575 -47.79 7.19 -17.22
N GLN A 576 -47.65 7.72 -18.44
CA GLN A 576 -46.35 7.85 -19.10
C GLN A 576 -45.47 8.94 -18.48
N ARG A 577 -46.08 10.01 -17.96
CA ARG A 577 -45.37 11.12 -17.30
C ARG A 577 -44.87 10.71 -15.92
N ASP A 578 -45.67 9.97 -15.17
CA ASP A 578 -45.31 9.43 -13.85
C ASP A 578 -44.27 8.31 -13.98
N ALA A 579 -44.39 7.43 -14.99
CA ALA A 579 -43.38 6.42 -15.27
C ALA A 579 -42.03 7.03 -15.70
N ALA A 580 -42.04 8.11 -16.50
CA ALA A 580 -40.82 8.83 -16.86
C ALA A 580 -40.19 9.57 -15.67
N ALA A 581 -40.99 10.10 -14.74
CA ALA A 581 -40.51 10.73 -13.51
C ALA A 581 -39.88 9.71 -12.54
N VAL A 582 -40.47 8.53 -12.39
CA VAL A 582 -39.91 7.41 -11.60
C VAL A 582 -38.61 6.88 -12.22
N GLN A 583 -38.54 6.80 -13.55
CA GLN A 583 -37.34 6.34 -14.26
C GLN A 583 -36.20 7.38 -14.25
N ALA A 584 -36.55 8.67 -14.29
CA ALA A 584 -35.60 9.77 -14.08
C ALA A 584 -35.08 9.81 -12.63
N ALA A 585 -35.91 9.46 -11.63
CA ALA A 585 -35.50 9.33 -10.24
C ALA A 585 -34.54 8.13 -10.05
N ALA A 586 -34.85 6.95 -10.60
CA ALA A 586 -34.00 5.75 -10.50
C ALA A 586 -32.63 5.92 -11.19
N LEU A 587 -32.59 6.57 -12.35
CA LEU A 587 -31.31 6.92 -13.03
C LEU A 587 -30.56 8.03 -12.28
N GLY A 588 -31.29 8.97 -11.67
CA GLY A 588 -30.71 9.96 -10.77
C GLY A 588 -30.03 9.33 -9.55
N ASP A 589 -30.63 8.28 -8.99
CA ASP A 589 -30.14 7.58 -7.80
C ASP A 589 -28.87 6.75 -8.09
N GLU A 590 -28.77 6.07 -9.24
CA GLU A 590 -27.54 5.37 -9.63
C GLU A 590 -26.36 6.32 -9.86
N VAL A 591 -26.60 7.46 -10.52
CA VAL A 591 -25.58 8.49 -10.74
C VAL A 591 -25.20 9.16 -9.42
N SER A 592 -26.16 9.33 -8.51
CA SER A 592 -25.94 9.85 -7.15
C SER A 592 -25.05 8.91 -6.32
N ALA A 593 -25.35 7.60 -6.32
CA ALA A 593 -24.54 6.60 -5.63
C ALA A 593 -23.12 6.51 -6.20
N ALA A 594 -22.97 6.54 -7.53
CA ALA A 594 -21.67 6.59 -8.20
C ALA A 594 -20.89 7.88 -7.88
N GLY A 595 -21.60 8.98 -7.62
CA GLY A 595 -21.06 10.26 -7.23
C GLY A 595 -20.64 10.34 -5.75
N HIS A 596 -21.00 9.38 -4.91
CA HIS A 596 -20.71 9.44 -3.48
C HIS A 596 -19.18 9.37 -3.21
N PRO A 597 -18.60 10.23 -2.35
CA PRO A 597 -17.16 10.29 -2.13
C PRO A 597 -16.56 8.95 -1.66
N ILE A 598 -17.31 8.18 -0.87
CA ILE A 598 -16.92 6.83 -0.41
C ILE A 598 -16.74 5.87 -1.61
N VAL A 599 -17.68 5.87 -2.55
CA VAL A 599 -17.61 5.02 -3.76
C VAL A 599 -16.47 5.47 -4.67
N ARG A 600 -16.25 6.79 -4.79
CA ARG A 600 -15.11 7.32 -5.55
C ARG A 600 -13.77 6.90 -4.95
N ALA A 601 -13.63 6.91 -3.62
CA ALA A 601 -12.43 6.45 -2.94
C ALA A 601 -12.15 4.97 -3.22
N LEU A 602 -13.18 4.12 -3.11
CA LEU A 602 -13.08 2.69 -3.42
C LEU A 602 -12.76 2.40 -4.88
N ARG A 603 -13.41 3.08 -5.84
CA ARG A 603 -13.13 2.92 -7.28
C ARG A 603 -11.71 3.31 -7.66
N LYS A 604 -11.11 4.25 -6.93
CA LYS A 604 -9.70 4.64 -7.08
C LYS A 604 -8.71 3.72 -6.35
N GLY A 605 -9.20 2.67 -5.67
CA GLY A 605 -8.37 1.82 -4.82
C GLY A 605 -7.79 2.53 -3.59
N ASN A 606 -8.29 3.72 -3.24
CA ASN A 606 -7.80 4.49 -2.10
C ASN A 606 -8.52 4.06 -0.82
N LEU A 607 -8.10 2.89 -0.31
CA LEU A 607 -8.60 2.30 0.93
C LEU A 607 -8.45 3.23 2.15
N PRO A 608 -7.31 3.91 2.38
CA PRO A 608 -7.18 4.82 3.53
C PRO A 608 -8.20 5.96 3.53
N LEU A 609 -8.50 6.53 2.35
CA LEU A 609 -9.50 7.58 2.22
C LEU A 609 -10.92 7.02 2.44
N PHE A 610 -11.21 5.82 1.93
CA PHE A 610 -12.46 5.13 2.22
C PHE A 610 -12.63 4.90 3.73
N GLU A 611 -11.61 4.36 4.41
CA GLU A 611 -11.65 4.11 5.86
C GLU A 611 -11.89 5.39 6.65
N LEU A 612 -11.25 6.49 6.26
CA LEU A 612 -11.46 7.80 6.88
C LEU A 612 -12.91 8.26 6.73
N LEU A 613 -13.43 8.30 5.50
CA LEU A 613 -14.80 8.74 5.22
C LEU A 613 -15.85 7.83 5.89
N PHE A 614 -15.61 6.52 5.88
CA PHE A 614 -16.50 5.55 6.49
C PHE A 614 -16.41 5.58 8.03
N SER A 615 -15.26 5.91 8.60
CA SER A 615 -15.10 6.13 10.05
C SER A 615 -15.87 7.35 10.52
N GLU A 616 -15.85 8.44 9.75
CA GLU A 616 -16.61 9.65 10.04
C GLU A 616 -18.11 9.39 9.94
N LEU A 617 -18.54 8.60 8.95
CA LEU A 617 -19.93 8.23 8.77
C LEU A 617 -20.47 7.35 9.89
N THR A 618 -19.67 6.42 10.40
CA THR A 618 -20.10 5.38 11.36
C THR A 618 -19.64 5.62 12.80
N ASP A 619 -18.80 6.63 13.05
CA ASP A 619 -18.10 6.89 14.31
C ASP A 619 -17.35 5.65 14.85
N LEU A 620 -16.84 4.81 13.95
CA LEU A 620 -16.05 3.62 14.29
C LEU A 620 -14.55 3.95 14.26
N ARG A 621 -13.80 3.45 15.23
CA ARG A 621 -12.33 3.56 15.21
C ARG A 621 -11.71 2.61 14.19
N SER A 622 -10.54 3.01 13.65
CA SER A 622 -9.86 2.30 12.55
C SER A 622 -9.76 0.77 12.73
N PRO A 623 -9.31 0.20 13.87
CA PRO A 623 -9.17 -1.26 13.95
C PRO A 623 -10.52 -2.02 13.86
N GLN A 624 -11.59 -1.44 14.40
CA GLN A 624 -12.92 -2.05 14.36
C GLN A 624 -13.58 -1.87 12.99
N LEU A 625 -13.38 -0.70 12.40
CA LEU A 625 -13.78 -0.43 11.04
C LEU A 625 -13.11 -1.41 10.08
N GLN A 626 -11.80 -1.65 10.22
CA GLN A 626 -11.07 -2.64 9.41
C GLN A 626 -11.61 -4.05 9.61
N ARG A 627 -11.98 -4.43 10.84
CA ARG A 627 -12.63 -5.73 11.09
C ARG A 627 -14.00 -5.84 10.40
N ILE A 628 -14.77 -4.76 10.32
CA ILE A 628 -16.09 -4.74 9.66
C ILE A 628 -15.94 -4.71 8.12
N VAL A 629 -15.00 -3.91 7.63
CA VAL A 629 -14.75 -3.65 6.20
C VAL A 629 -13.95 -4.76 5.55
N TYR A 630 -13.08 -5.47 6.28
CA TYR A 630 -12.27 -6.57 5.75
C TYR A 630 -12.59 -7.93 6.36
N GLY A 631 -13.24 -7.97 7.53
CA GLY A 631 -13.68 -9.21 8.15
C GLY A 631 -15.09 -9.62 7.72
N GLY A 632 -15.34 -10.94 7.79
CA GLY A 632 -16.67 -11.53 7.63
C GLY A 632 -17.22 -11.55 6.21
N GLY A 633 -18.43 -12.10 6.03
CA GLY A 633 -19.08 -12.25 4.72
C GLY A 633 -19.70 -10.99 4.11
N GLY A 634 -19.55 -9.83 4.76
CA GLY A 634 -20.26 -8.58 4.43
C GLY A 634 -21.42 -8.25 5.37
N GLU A 635 -21.73 -9.16 6.29
CA GLU A 635 -22.85 -9.05 7.25
C GLU A 635 -22.68 -7.86 8.19
N ASP A 636 -21.48 -7.72 8.77
CA ASP A 636 -21.16 -6.60 9.64
C ASP A 636 -21.19 -5.25 8.90
N LEU A 637 -20.76 -5.25 7.63
CA LEU A 637 -20.81 -4.07 6.77
C LEU A 637 -22.26 -3.67 6.45
N ALA A 638 -23.13 -4.65 6.19
CA ALA A 638 -24.56 -4.42 5.98
C ALA A 638 -25.21 -3.81 7.22
N ILE A 639 -24.88 -4.32 8.43
CA ILE A 639 -25.36 -3.77 9.70
C ILE A 639 -24.85 -2.34 9.88
N ALA A 640 -23.56 -2.07 9.65
CA ALA A 640 -22.99 -0.73 9.79
C ALA A 640 -23.67 0.26 8.83
N CYS A 641 -23.80 -0.08 7.54
CA CYS A 641 -24.47 0.76 6.54
C CYS A 641 -25.94 1.00 6.88
N ARG A 642 -26.65 -0.04 7.37
CA ARG A 642 -28.06 0.07 7.75
C ARG A 642 -28.27 0.96 8.97
N ALA A 643 -27.33 0.96 9.91
CA ALA A 643 -27.39 1.80 11.11
C ALA A 643 -27.28 3.29 10.80
N VAL A 644 -26.49 3.66 9.78
CA VAL A 644 -26.29 5.05 9.32
C VAL A 644 -27.21 5.44 8.15
N GLU A 645 -28.20 4.59 7.83
CA GLU A 645 -29.19 4.83 6.77
C GLU A 645 -28.60 5.05 5.37
N VAL A 646 -27.46 4.42 5.07
CA VAL A 646 -26.92 4.37 3.70
C VAL A 646 -27.92 3.67 2.81
N ASP A 647 -28.27 4.26 1.66
CA ASP A 647 -29.24 3.67 0.74
C ASP A 647 -28.76 2.31 0.19
N LYS A 648 -29.72 1.49 -0.26
CA LYS A 648 -29.44 0.11 -0.71
C LYS A 648 -28.49 0.06 -1.91
N LEU A 649 -28.58 1.01 -2.83
CA LEU A 649 -27.75 1.06 -4.04
C LEU A 649 -26.30 1.43 -3.70
N LEU A 650 -26.12 2.40 -2.81
CA LEU A 650 -24.83 2.80 -2.26
C LEU A 650 -24.21 1.67 -1.43
N PHE A 651 -24.99 0.99 -0.58
CA PHE A 651 -24.54 -0.20 0.14
C PHE A 651 -24.05 -1.29 -0.83
N GLY A 652 -24.83 -1.62 -1.86
CA GLY A 652 -24.43 -2.60 -2.87
C GLY A 652 -23.12 -2.23 -3.57
N SER A 653 -22.94 -0.95 -3.89
CA SER A 653 -21.71 -0.44 -4.49
C SER A 653 -20.50 -0.57 -3.54
N ILE A 654 -20.67 -0.22 -2.26
CA ILE A 654 -19.62 -0.37 -1.24
C ILE A 654 -19.28 -1.85 -1.06
N PHE A 655 -20.28 -2.72 -0.95
CA PHE A 655 -20.08 -4.16 -0.78
C PHE A 655 -19.28 -4.77 -1.94
N LEU A 656 -19.69 -4.56 -3.20
CA LEU A 656 -18.99 -5.14 -4.35
C LEU A 656 -17.54 -4.65 -4.46
N LEU A 657 -17.31 -3.35 -4.25
CA LEU A 657 -15.97 -2.79 -4.33
C LEU A 657 -15.07 -3.28 -3.19
N THR A 658 -15.61 -3.38 -1.96
CA THR A 658 -14.85 -3.93 -0.83
C THR A 658 -14.61 -5.44 -0.95
N ASP A 659 -15.54 -6.20 -1.52
CA ASP A 659 -15.38 -7.65 -1.77
C ASP A 659 -14.28 -7.90 -2.82
N HIS A 660 -14.25 -7.10 -3.89
CA HIS A 660 -13.17 -7.16 -4.87
C HIS A 660 -11.79 -6.88 -4.25
N LEU A 661 -11.70 -5.89 -3.34
CA LEU A 661 -10.46 -5.57 -2.64
C LEU A 661 -10.02 -6.65 -1.64
N ARG A 662 -10.95 -7.49 -1.16
CA ARG A 662 -10.64 -8.67 -0.35
C ARG A 662 -10.17 -9.87 -1.17
N GLY A 663 -10.13 -9.75 -2.50
CA GLY A 663 -9.80 -10.85 -3.41
C GLY A 663 -11.00 -11.73 -3.76
N GLY A 664 -12.23 -11.24 -3.60
CA GLY A 664 -13.41 -11.86 -4.20
C GLY A 664 -13.32 -11.78 -5.72
N ASP A 665 -13.80 -12.83 -6.41
CA ASP A 665 -13.84 -12.84 -7.88
C ASP A 665 -14.65 -11.65 -8.40
N ALA A 666 -14.17 -11.01 -9.47
CA ALA A 666 -14.86 -9.88 -10.09
C ALA A 666 -16.26 -10.26 -10.60
N ASP A 667 -16.46 -11.55 -10.91
CA ASP A 667 -17.74 -12.16 -11.29
C ASP A 667 -18.51 -12.72 -10.07
N GLY A 668 -18.27 -12.15 -8.89
CA GLY A 668 -18.61 -12.68 -7.57
C GLY A 668 -19.94 -13.45 -7.48
N ASP A 669 -19.97 -14.47 -6.62
CA ASP A 669 -21.10 -15.37 -6.44
C ASP A 669 -22.44 -14.62 -6.32
N PRO A 670 -23.33 -14.71 -7.33
CA PRO A 670 -24.57 -13.94 -7.35
C PRO A 670 -25.50 -14.35 -6.20
N GLU A 671 -25.40 -15.60 -5.71
CA GLU A 671 -26.19 -16.06 -4.56
C GLU A 671 -25.75 -15.36 -3.28
N ARG A 672 -24.43 -15.20 -3.08
CA ARG A 672 -23.85 -14.45 -1.95
C ARG A 672 -24.25 -12.98 -1.99
N ILE A 673 -24.20 -12.34 -3.16
CA ILE A 673 -24.63 -10.94 -3.33
C ILE A 673 -26.13 -10.80 -3.02
N ALA A 674 -26.97 -11.71 -3.53
CA ALA A 674 -28.40 -11.70 -3.25
C ALA A 674 -28.69 -11.91 -1.75
N ALA A 675 -27.95 -12.81 -1.09
CA ALA A 675 -28.08 -13.09 0.34
C ALA A 675 -27.74 -11.86 1.19
N ILE A 676 -26.67 -11.13 0.86
CA ILE A 676 -26.27 -9.95 1.63
C ILE A 676 -27.22 -8.78 1.43
N LEU A 677 -27.71 -8.55 0.21
CA LEU A 677 -28.73 -7.53 -0.04
C LEU A 677 -30.05 -7.87 0.66
N SER A 678 -30.44 -9.14 0.69
CA SER A 678 -31.61 -9.61 1.44
C SER A 678 -31.43 -9.45 2.96
N MET A 679 -30.22 -9.67 3.49
CA MET A 679 -29.91 -9.39 4.90
C MET A 679 -30.03 -7.90 5.22
N TYR A 680 -29.49 -7.03 4.36
CA TYR A 680 -29.59 -5.58 4.52
C TYR A 680 -31.05 -5.13 4.62
N ASP A 681 -31.93 -5.63 3.73
CA ASP A 681 -33.36 -5.28 3.73
C ASP A 681 -34.10 -5.77 4.97
N ARG A 682 -33.80 -7.00 5.43
CA ARG A 682 -34.44 -7.60 6.62
C ARG A 682 -33.98 -6.96 7.92
N THR A 683 -32.84 -6.28 7.93
CA THR A 683 -32.29 -5.67 9.14
C THR A 683 -33.02 -4.36 9.44
N ALA A 684 -33.78 -4.35 10.54
CA ALA A 684 -34.44 -3.14 11.00
C ALA A 684 -33.40 -2.06 11.39
N PRO A 685 -33.56 -0.79 10.96
CA PRO A 685 -32.60 0.29 11.26
C PRO A 685 -32.30 0.44 12.75
N ASP A 686 -33.31 0.36 13.61
CA ASP A 686 -33.14 0.46 15.06
C ASP A 686 -32.29 -0.68 15.64
N THR A 687 -32.43 -1.88 15.09
CA THR A 687 -31.61 -3.03 15.48
C THR A 687 -30.17 -2.82 15.06
N ALA A 688 -29.95 -2.36 13.82
CA ALA A 688 -28.62 -2.04 13.32
C ALA A 688 -27.93 -0.96 14.17
N ARG A 689 -28.64 0.13 14.51
CA ARG A 689 -28.14 1.20 15.39
C ARG A 689 -27.72 0.68 16.76
N ARG A 690 -28.51 -0.23 17.38
CA ARG A 690 -28.13 -0.84 18.67
C ARG A 690 -26.85 -1.66 18.58
N VAL A 691 -26.65 -2.40 17.49
CA VAL A 691 -25.42 -3.17 17.27
C VAL A 691 -24.22 -2.24 17.04
N LEU A 692 -24.39 -1.19 16.24
CA LEU A 692 -23.34 -0.20 15.99
C LEU A 692 -22.93 0.53 17.28
N LEU A 693 -23.89 0.97 18.11
CA LEU A 693 -23.61 1.58 19.41
C LEU A 693 -22.85 0.65 20.36
N LYS A 694 -23.17 -0.66 20.33
CA LYS A 694 -22.44 -1.67 21.11
C LYS A 694 -20.99 -1.79 20.62
N TRP A 695 -20.77 -1.76 19.31
CA TRP A 695 -19.42 -1.75 18.72
C TRP A 695 -18.63 -0.53 19.14
N GLN A 696 -19.20 0.67 18.99
CA GLN A 696 -18.59 1.93 19.41
C GLN A 696 -18.21 1.94 20.91
N ARG A 697 -19.07 1.40 21.79
CA ARG A 697 -18.85 1.39 23.24
C ARG A 697 -17.80 0.37 23.70
N ASN A 698 -17.76 -0.81 23.09
CA ASN A 698 -16.89 -1.89 23.56
C ASN A 698 -15.40 -1.66 23.22
N TRP A 699 -15.07 -0.65 22.42
CA TRP A 699 -13.72 -0.43 21.90
C TRP A 699 -12.79 0.43 22.80
N GLY A 700 -13.16 0.61 24.07
CA GLY A 700 -12.31 1.21 25.11
C GLY A 700 -11.86 0.24 26.20
N VAL A 701 -12.34 -1.01 26.16
CA VAL A 701 -12.07 -2.04 27.17
C VAL A 701 -11.52 -3.26 26.46
N GLU A 702 -10.36 -3.15 25.82
CA GLU A 702 -9.53 -4.33 25.68
C GLU A 702 -9.17 -4.74 27.12
N ARG A 703 -9.88 -5.74 27.65
CA ARG A 703 -9.37 -6.45 28.81
C ARG A 703 -8.00 -6.95 28.38
N PRO A 704 -6.91 -6.61 29.08
CA PRO A 704 -5.63 -7.24 28.82
C PRO A 704 -5.90 -8.73 28.79
N VAL A 705 -5.49 -9.39 27.72
CA VAL A 705 -5.52 -10.85 27.63
C VAL A 705 -4.63 -11.30 28.78
N GLY A 706 -5.25 -11.63 29.92
CA GLY A 706 -4.55 -12.21 31.05
C GLY A 706 -3.84 -13.47 30.54
N PRO A 707 -2.64 -13.78 31.07
CA PRO A 707 -1.92 -14.96 30.65
C PRO A 707 -2.87 -16.15 30.71
N SER A 708 -3.05 -16.77 29.55
CA SER A 708 -3.76 -18.02 29.39
C SER A 708 -3.14 -19.00 30.38
N LEU A 709 -3.85 -19.27 31.49
CA LEU A 709 -3.59 -20.41 32.36
C LEU A 709 -3.99 -21.66 31.59
N VAL A 710 -3.07 -22.10 30.73
CA VAL A 710 -2.99 -23.48 30.26
C VAL A 710 -1.62 -23.96 30.76
N ASP A 711 -1.62 -24.38 32.02
CA ASP A 711 -0.78 -25.48 32.50
C ASP A 711 -1.57 -26.79 32.29
#